data_AF-A0A960ZQJ4-F1
#
_entry.id   AF-A0A960ZQJ4-F1
#
_cell.length_a   1.000
_cell.length_b   1.000
_cell.length_c   1.000
_cell.angle_alpha   90.00
_cell.angle_beta   90.00
_cell.angle_gamma   90.00
#
_symmetry.space_group_name_H-M   'P 1'
#
loop_
_entity.id
_entity.type
_entity.pdbx_description
1 polymer ?
#
loop_
_entity_poly.entity_id
_entity_poly.type
_entity_poly.pdbx_seq_one_letter_code
_entity_poly.pdbx_strand_id
1 'polypeptide(L)'
;MIRCLRYGAAALLWMASPVQLRAADEPTKEEAATLPDDVQKSLREFVGKVAKSRRELWADAMKSVCADIAKAHGLSADQTLALEAGVPAVIEVSMKEWEEKCFKWLTPYIERSQDAARDISRWSPKDIATAANVEGVQPPSDLPEWETAVKSVLPDAEFIKWQAALVASRKQLADDITEYLNRSEEQVRVPLDQMMDVELADMTVLLNLDEGRLNALKAAGKAAVTSAMTDWKRRASDMLTRMDATRRDMLMTREAGIYVDTNKEENLPRGRPEWKEAVKKILTPEDNKRLTDARDGRREHRFEAIARIAIAELDKRVGFTSAQRVQLEPLMEAAMKKLPDRLVDYDERYYYNLDLKQIFKTAEGLDDEALKVVLDTKQLDRWRSVVKDPNAGDEEAPPNAEIVEGAPADPVPQDEMDLERTISGHLYFLAESQRVRLLQGMQVKVEELERVVKPAPEVLANLQTAAKGAVERALSTWRGEVERWVRQSVQGARPQDIQKRLMSMGSYYGDRNLTPVDQTLWKSAIDHGLTEAQRAAWKVETDAREGYQGDAIVGLVVSEAERRLRLGPDQTKQLQPKVSAIIKEYGPDIARYFSSPWYLQSYSVLIPLAGVPEAEMKTVLQEGQLDVWKEREFNRINSYWSNIEQNRKRK
;
A
#
# COMPACT_ATOMS: atom_id res chain seq x y z
N MET A 1 -18.39 8.37 17.60
CA MET A 1 -17.19 8.35 18.46
C MET A 1 -16.71 6.94 18.88
N ILE A 2 -17.57 5.95 19.14
CA ILE A 2 -17.14 4.62 19.65
C ILE A 2 -16.49 3.68 18.59
N ARG A 3 -16.39 4.09 17.31
CA ARG A 3 -15.83 3.25 16.22
C ARG A 3 -14.32 3.43 15.95
N CYS A 4 -13.67 4.47 16.47
CA CYS A 4 -12.29 4.83 16.07
C CYS A 4 -11.16 4.12 16.84
N LEU A 5 -11.46 3.41 17.93
CA LEU A 5 -10.45 2.73 18.78
C LEU A 5 -10.26 1.23 18.46
N ARG A 6 -10.86 0.71 17.38
CA ARG A 6 -10.95 -0.75 17.12
C ARG A 6 -9.91 -1.32 16.14
N TYR A 7 -9.01 -0.53 15.58
CA TYR A 7 -8.08 -0.97 14.53
C TYR A 7 -6.62 -1.23 14.97
N GLY A 8 -6.24 -0.84 16.21
CA GLY A 8 -4.84 -0.91 16.66
C GLY A 8 -4.21 -2.30 16.63
N ALA A 9 -4.94 -3.35 17.01
CA ALA A 9 -4.40 -4.72 17.07
C ALA A 9 -4.34 -5.44 15.71
N ALA A 10 -5.12 -5.01 14.72
CA ALA A 10 -5.11 -5.59 13.38
C ALA A 10 -4.02 -4.99 12.48
N ALA A 11 -3.61 -3.74 12.75
CA ALA A 11 -2.61 -3.02 11.95
C ALA A 11 -1.21 -3.64 11.97
N LEU A 12 -0.84 -4.35 13.05
CA LEU A 12 0.46 -5.01 13.19
C LEU A 12 0.71 -6.16 12.18
N LEU A 13 -0.35 -6.73 11.60
CA LEU A 13 -0.25 -7.78 10.57
C LEU A 13 -0.18 -7.22 9.13
N TRP A 14 -0.31 -5.90 8.94
CA TRP A 14 -0.48 -5.28 7.61
C TRP A 14 0.78 -4.60 7.03
N MET A 15 1.87 -4.46 7.79
CA MET A 15 3.02 -3.61 7.42
C MET A 15 4.23 -4.39 6.83
N ALA A 16 3.97 -5.38 5.98
CA ALA A 16 4.99 -6.27 5.41
C ALA A 16 5.05 -6.19 3.87
N SER A 17 6.12 -5.60 3.32
CA SER A 17 6.38 -5.48 1.88
C SER A 17 7.52 -6.44 1.44
N PRO A 18 7.37 -7.20 0.33
CA PRO A 18 8.41 -8.12 -0.15
C PRO A 18 9.38 -7.52 -1.20
N VAL A 19 10.63 -7.97 -1.12
CA VAL A 19 11.83 -7.77 -1.98
C VAL A 19 12.79 -8.91 -1.56
N GLN A 20 13.50 -9.70 -2.37
CA GLN A 20 13.60 -9.86 -3.84
C GLN A 20 13.90 -11.36 -4.16
N LEU A 21 13.79 -11.79 -5.42
CA LEU A 21 14.50 -12.97 -5.94
C LEU A 21 15.12 -12.65 -7.32
N ARG A 22 16.42 -12.94 -7.48
CA ARG A 22 17.13 -13.02 -8.76
C ARG A 22 17.61 -14.46 -8.94
N ALA A 23 17.56 -14.96 -10.17
CA ALA A 23 18.14 -16.25 -10.53
C ALA A 23 19.31 -16.06 -11.51
N ALA A 24 20.53 -15.96 -10.97
CA ALA A 24 21.78 -16.22 -11.70
C ALA A 24 22.92 -16.41 -10.68
N ASP A 25 23.59 -17.56 -10.79
CA ASP A 25 24.74 -18.06 -10.00
C ASP A 25 24.56 -18.18 -8.48
N GLU A 26 25.02 -19.31 -7.91
CA GLU A 26 24.88 -19.66 -6.49
C GLU A 26 25.61 -18.64 -5.59
N PRO A 27 24.91 -17.86 -4.75
CA PRO A 27 25.57 -17.07 -3.73
C PRO A 27 25.92 -17.98 -2.55
N THR A 28 27.21 -18.05 -2.25
CA THR A 28 27.72 -18.64 -0.99
C THR A 28 27.02 -17.99 0.20
N LYS A 29 26.36 -18.82 1.05
CA LYS A 29 25.83 -18.51 2.39
C LYS A 29 25.51 -17.02 2.64
N GLU A 30 24.24 -16.66 2.54
CA GLU A 30 23.74 -15.37 3.03
C GLU A 30 24.21 -15.10 4.47
N GLU A 31 25.13 -14.14 4.62
CA GLU A 31 25.21 -13.36 5.84
C GLU A 31 23.98 -12.46 5.84
N ALA A 32 22.94 -12.86 6.58
CA ALA A 32 21.75 -12.04 6.79
C ALA A 32 22.20 -10.66 7.28
N ALA A 33 21.82 -9.61 6.54
CA ALA A 33 22.26 -8.24 6.80
C ALA A 33 21.88 -7.83 8.23
N THR A 34 22.87 -7.80 9.14
CA THR A 34 22.61 -7.50 10.54
C THR A 34 22.12 -6.07 10.68
N LEU A 35 21.00 -5.90 11.40
CA LEU A 35 20.48 -4.58 11.78
C LEU A 35 21.60 -3.66 12.31
N PRO A 36 21.56 -2.34 12.02
CA PRO A 36 22.51 -1.39 12.61
C PRO A 36 22.58 -1.48 14.14
N ASP A 37 23.75 -1.30 14.73
CA ASP A 37 23.98 -1.54 16.17
C ASP A 37 23.07 -0.70 17.08
N ASP A 38 22.77 0.54 16.70
CA ASP A 38 21.84 1.44 17.40
C ASP A 38 20.39 0.93 17.32
N VAL A 39 19.99 0.40 16.17
CA VAL A 39 18.69 -0.24 15.95
C VAL A 39 18.58 -1.56 16.71
N GLN A 40 19.61 -2.40 16.69
CA GLN A 40 19.66 -3.63 17.51
C GLN A 40 19.54 -3.32 18.99
N LYS A 41 20.31 -2.34 19.49
CA LYS A 41 20.24 -1.90 20.89
C LYS A 41 18.83 -1.42 21.24
N SER A 42 18.26 -0.54 20.42
CA SER A 42 16.89 -0.02 20.61
C SER A 42 15.85 -1.13 20.64
N LEU A 43 15.97 -2.13 19.75
CA LEU A 43 15.08 -3.28 19.69
C LEU A 43 15.26 -4.20 20.91
N ARG A 44 16.48 -4.44 21.39
CA ARG A 44 16.72 -5.24 22.62
C ARG A 44 16.19 -4.54 23.86
N GLU A 45 16.38 -3.22 23.99
CA GLU A 45 15.78 -2.41 25.06
C GLU A 45 14.24 -2.43 25.03
N PHE A 46 13.66 -2.41 23.83
CA PHE A 46 12.22 -2.58 23.65
C PHE A 46 11.76 -3.99 24.07
N VAL A 47 12.43 -5.04 23.59
CA VAL A 47 12.13 -6.44 23.94
C VAL A 47 12.18 -6.68 25.45
N GLY A 48 13.11 -6.07 26.19
CA GLY A 48 13.11 -6.12 27.67
C GLY A 48 11.84 -5.56 28.31
N LYS A 49 11.27 -4.47 27.76
CA LYS A 49 9.99 -3.89 28.20
C LYS A 49 8.80 -4.81 27.84
N VAL A 50 8.85 -5.44 26.67
CA VAL A 50 7.86 -6.46 26.26
C VAL A 50 7.93 -7.67 27.21
N ALA A 51 9.13 -8.15 27.51
CA ALA A 51 9.36 -9.31 28.39
C ALA A 51 8.85 -9.07 29.81
N LYS A 52 9.05 -7.87 30.36
CA LYS A 52 8.42 -7.47 31.63
C LYS A 52 6.89 -7.52 31.53
N SER A 53 6.32 -6.95 30.46
CA SER A 53 4.87 -6.96 30.22
C SER A 53 4.34 -8.38 30.07
N ARG A 54 5.12 -9.31 29.48
CA ARG A 54 4.77 -10.72 29.33
C ARG A 54 4.74 -11.46 30.66
N ARG A 55 5.72 -11.22 31.55
CA ARG A 55 5.73 -11.73 32.93
C ARG A 55 4.51 -11.26 33.71
N GLU A 56 4.16 -9.97 33.61
CA GLU A 56 2.96 -9.40 34.25
C GLU A 56 1.66 -10.07 33.73
N LEU A 57 1.50 -10.22 32.42
CA LEU A 57 0.36 -10.92 31.79
C LEU A 57 0.26 -12.39 32.23
N TRP A 58 1.39 -13.10 32.31
CA TRP A 58 1.41 -14.48 32.80
C TRP A 58 1.12 -14.60 34.28
N ALA A 59 1.59 -13.67 35.12
CA ALA A 59 1.24 -13.65 36.54
C ALA A 59 -0.27 -13.46 36.74
N ASP A 60 -0.91 -12.56 36.00
CA ASP A 60 -2.35 -12.34 36.07
C ASP A 60 -3.17 -13.53 35.52
N ALA A 61 -2.69 -14.18 34.44
CA ALA A 61 -3.30 -15.41 33.94
C ALA A 61 -3.19 -16.56 34.98
N MET A 62 -2.03 -16.73 35.60
CA MET A 62 -1.80 -17.79 36.58
C MET A 62 -2.59 -17.59 37.88
N LYS A 63 -2.87 -16.36 38.32
CA LYS A 63 -3.83 -16.11 39.43
C LYS A 63 -5.20 -16.71 39.13
N SER A 64 -5.67 -16.60 37.88
CA SER A 64 -6.94 -17.17 37.46
C SER A 64 -6.89 -18.71 37.51
N VAL A 65 -5.80 -19.31 37.04
CA VAL A 65 -5.56 -20.76 37.14
C VAL A 65 -5.52 -21.24 38.59
N CYS A 66 -4.85 -20.52 39.50
CA CYS A 66 -4.85 -20.82 40.94
C CYS A 66 -6.25 -20.76 41.52
N ALA A 67 -7.03 -19.72 41.21
CA ALA A 67 -8.39 -19.54 41.69
C ALA A 67 -9.34 -20.64 41.18
N ASP A 68 -9.21 -21.06 39.92
CA ASP A 68 -10.01 -22.15 39.35
C ASP A 68 -9.68 -23.51 39.99
N ILE A 69 -8.39 -23.81 40.22
CA ILE A 69 -7.96 -25.02 40.96
C ILE A 69 -8.48 -24.98 42.41
N ALA A 70 -8.32 -23.85 43.09
CA ALA A 70 -8.78 -23.67 44.47
C ALA A 70 -10.28 -23.87 44.60
N LYS A 71 -11.06 -23.34 43.66
CA LYS A 71 -12.51 -23.51 43.58
C LYS A 71 -12.92 -24.95 43.23
N ALA A 72 -12.24 -25.60 42.29
CA ALA A 72 -12.57 -26.94 41.83
C ALA A 72 -12.28 -28.03 42.88
N HIS A 73 -11.21 -27.86 43.68
CA HIS A 73 -10.77 -28.83 44.68
C HIS A 73 -10.99 -28.40 46.14
N GLY A 74 -11.64 -27.25 46.37
CA GLY A 74 -11.99 -26.77 47.71
C GLY A 74 -10.80 -26.41 48.59
N LEU A 75 -9.77 -25.78 48.02
CA LEU A 75 -8.55 -25.42 48.76
C LEU A 75 -8.81 -24.38 49.84
N SER A 76 -8.10 -24.53 50.96
CA SER A 76 -8.00 -23.49 51.98
C SER A 76 -7.22 -22.27 51.49
N ALA A 77 -7.31 -21.15 52.22
CA ALA A 77 -6.54 -19.94 51.94
C ALA A 77 -5.03 -20.23 51.95
N ASP A 78 -4.53 -20.97 52.96
CA ASP A 78 -3.11 -21.31 53.09
C ASP A 78 -2.61 -22.21 51.93
N GLN A 79 -3.43 -23.16 51.48
CA GLN A 79 -3.13 -23.98 50.30
C GLN A 79 -3.14 -23.15 49.00
N THR A 80 -4.06 -22.20 48.87
CA THR A 80 -4.13 -21.30 47.71
C THR A 80 -2.89 -20.41 47.66
N LEU A 81 -2.47 -19.84 48.79
CA LEU A 81 -1.23 -19.07 48.91
C LEU A 81 0.02 -19.93 48.62
N ALA A 82 0.05 -21.18 49.07
CA ALA A 82 1.14 -22.11 48.75
C ALA A 82 1.23 -22.43 47.25
N LEU A 83 0.08 -22.56 46.57
CA LEU A 83 0.00 -22.77 45.12
C LEU A 83 0.45 -21.51 44.34
N GLU A 84 -0.01 -20.33 44.76
CA GLU A 84 0.40 -19.04 44.19
C GLU A 84 1.90 -18.77 44.36
N ALA A 85 2.50 -19.20 45.49
CA ALA A 85 3.94 -19.05 45.72
C ALA A 85 4.81 -19.82 44.71
N GLY A 86 4.28 -20.86 44.04
CA GLY A 86 4.97 -21.58 42.97
C GLY A 86 5.01 -20.83 41.63
N VAL A 87 4.07 -19.91 41.39
CA VAL A 87 3.87 -19.24 40.09
C VAL A 87 5.12 -18.50 39.56
N PRO A 88 5.86 -17.69 40.36
CA PRO A 88 7.00 -16.93 39.85
C PRO A 88 8.12 -17.81 39.27
N ALA A 89 8.40 -18.96 39.88
CA ALA A 89 9.45 -19.86 39.41
C ALA A 89 9.09 -20.47 38.05
N VAL A 90 7.84 -20.89 37.86
CA VAL A 90 7.34 -21.45 36.61
C VAL A 90 7.31 -20.40 35.49
N ILE A 91 6.99 -19.14 35.82
CA ILE A 91 7.07 -18.02 34.88
C ILE A 91 8.50 -17.83 34.35
N GLU A 92 9.52 -17.88 35.20
CA GLU A 92 10.91 -17.72 34.72
C GLU A 92 11.41 -18.93 33.90
N VAL A 93 10.92 -20.15 34.16
CA VAL A 93 11.17 -21.30 33.26
C VAL A 93 10.54 -21.06 31.88
N SER A 94 9.31 -20.54 31.83
CA SER A 94 8.63 -20.17 30.57
C SER A 94 9.32 -18.99 29.85
N MET A 95 9.85 -18.00 30.59
CA MET A 95 10.60 -16.88 30.03
C MET A 95 12.01 -17.26 29.53
N LYS A 96 12.51 -18.46 29.84
CA LYS A 96 13.82 -18.94 29.38
C LYS A 96 13.86 -18.93 27.84
N GLU A 97 14.85 -18.24 27.28
CA GLU A 97 15.02 -17.95 25.84
C GLU A 97 13.89 -17.12 25.20
N TRP A 98 12.79 -16.79 25.90
CA TRP A 98 11.66 -16.05 25.32
C TRP A 98 12.09 -14.68 24.79
N GLU A 99 12.97 -13.97 25.51
CA GLU A 99 13.44 -12.64 25.10
C GLU A 99 14.24 -12.69 23.79
N GLU A 100 15.19 -13.63 23.65
CA GLU A 100 15.98 -13.79 22.42
C GLU A 100 15.13 -14.31 21.25
N LYS A 101 14.17 -15.20 21.51
CA LYS A 101 13.20 -15.66 20.49
C LYS A 101 12.24 -14.53 20.09
N CYS A 102 11.82 -13.67 21.02
CA CYS A 102 10.99 -12.48 20.73
C CYS A 102 11.77 -11.41 19.94
N PHE A 103 13.07 -11.22 20.25
CA PHE A 103 13.96 -10.38 19.46
C PHE A 103 14.00 -10.87 18.00
N LYS A 104 14.33 -12.15 17.79
CA LYS A 104 14.33 -12.76 16.45
C LYS A 104 12.98 -12.71 15.73
N TRP A 105 11.88 -12.78 16.47
CA TRP A 105 10.53 -12.63 15.92
C TRP A 105 10.23 -11.18 15.48
N LEU A 106 10.72 -10.16 16.19
CA LEU A 106 10.53 -8.75 15.82
C LEU A 106 11.52 -8.24 14.76
N THR A 107 12.72 -8.80 14.67
CA THR A 107 13.78 -8.37 13.73
C THR A 107 13.27 -8.19 12.28
N PRO A 108 12.55 -9.14 11.65
CA PRO A 108 12.07 -8.98 10.27
C PRO A 108 11.07 -7.84 10.05
N TYR A 109 10.40 -7.35 11.10
CA TYR A 109 9.51 -6.18 11.01
C TYR A 109 10.30 -4.87 11.04
N ILE A 110 11.46 -4.87 11.71
CA ILE A 110 12.36 -3.72 11.82
C ILE A 110 13.25 -3.58 10.59
N GLU A 111 13.76 -4.69 10.03
CA GLU A 111 14.55 -4.70 8.78
C GLU A 111 13.80 -4.08 7.59
N ARG A 112 12.47 -4.10 7.62
CA ARG A 112 11.59 -3.55 6.57
C ARG A 112 11.17 -2.11 6.81
N SER A 113 11.46 -1.54 7.97
CA SER A 113 11.10 -0.16 8.28
C SER A 113 12.06 0.81 7.58
N GLN A 114 11.49 1.85 6.97
CA GLN A 114 12.28 2.99 6.47
C GLN A 114 12.80 3.91 7.60
N ASP A 115 12.33 3.71 8.83
CA ASP A 115 12.65 4.52 10.01
C ASP A 115 12.45 3.66 11.28
N ALA A 116 13.35 2.68 11.42
CA ALA A 116 13.29 1.66 12.47
C ALA A 116 13.17 2.25 13.88
N ALA A 117 13.93 3.31 14.18
CA ALA A 117 13.94 3.94 15.50
C ALA A 117 12.58 4.59 15.83
N ARG A 118 11.96 5.29 14.87
CA ARG A 118 10.62 5.87 15.05
C ARG A 118 9.55 4.80 15.17
N ASP A 119 9.65 3.71 14.41
CA ASP A 119 8.62 2.68 14.44
C ASP A 119 8.68 1.87 15.75
N ILE A 120 9.88 1.55 16.27
CA ILE A 120 10.07 0.97 17.62
C ILE A 120 9.48 1.89 18.70
N SER A 121 9.68 3.21 18.61
CA SER A 121 9.19 4.15 19.63
C SER A 121 7.67 4.28 19.67
N ARG A 122 6.97 3.90 18.58
CA ARG A 122 5.51 3.88 18.49
C ARG A 122 4.89 2.56 18.95
N TRP A 123 5.68 1.52 19.17
CA TRP A 123 5.16 0.23 19.59
C TRP A 123 4.82 0.20 21.08
N SER A 124 3.67 -0.39 21.42
CA SER A 124 3.22 -0.60 22.79
C SER A 124 3.80 -1.92 23.32
N PRO A 125 4.64 -1.93 24.38
CA PRO A 125 5.22 -3.17 24.89
C PRO A 125 4.17 -4.18 25.36
N LYS A 126 3.03 -3.69 25.89
CA LYS A 126 1.92 -4.54 26.35
C LYS A 126 1.15 -5.19 25.20
N ASP A 127 0.90 -4.44 24.12
CA ASP A 127 0.20 -4.99 22.95
C ASP A 127 1.08 -6.01 22.23
N ILE A 128 2.38 -5.74 22.11
CA ILE A 128 3.35 -6.72 21.59
C ILE A 128 3.44 -7.94 22.52
N ALA A 129 3.50 -7.78 23.84
CA ALA A 129 3.52 -8.92 24.77
C ALA A 129 2.25 -9.78 24.72
N THR A 130 1.12 -9.18 24.32
CA THR A 130 -0.16 -9.86 24.09
C THR A 130 -0.24 -10.50 22.68
N ALA A 131 0.57 -10.03 21.72
CA ALA A 131 0.57 -10.50 20.33
C ALA A 131 1.71 -11.45 19.95
N ALA A 132 2.80 -11.46 20.72
CA ALA A 132 3.99 -12.25 20.44
C ALA A 132 3.73 -13.76 20.62
N ASN A 133 3.39 -14.43 19.51
CA ASN A 133 3.38 -15.89 19.39
C ASN A 133 4.81 -16.41 19.16
N VAL A 134 5.64 -16.31 20.19
CA VAL A 134 7.03 -16.75 20.16
C VAL A 134 7.10 -18.27 20.03
N GLU A 135 7.68 -18.75 18.93
CA GLU A 135 7.72 -20.18 18.63
C GLU A 135 8.60 -20.96 19.62
N GLY A 136 8.14 -22.14 20.02
CA GLY A 136 8.89 -23.00 20.96
C GLY A 136 8.97 -22.46 22.39
N VAL A 137 7.97 -21.70 22.84
CA VAL A 137 7.76 -21.38 24.26
C VAL A 137 6.36 -21.84 24.70
N GLN A 138 6.28 -22.55 25.82
CA GLN A 138 5.03 -23.04 26.41
C GLN A 138 4.51 -22.07 27.47
N PRO A 139 3.18 -21.88 27.62
CA PRO A 139 2.61 -21.14 28.74
C PRO A 139 3.02 -21.74 30.09
N PRO A 140 3.17 -20.94 31.17
CA PRO A 140 3.55 -21.45 32.49
C PRO A 140 2.64 -22.58 33.01
N SER A 141 1.33 -22.49 32.76
CA SER A 141 0.33 -23.51 33.13
C SER A 141 0.53 -24.87 32.46
N ASP A 142 1.32 -24.94 31.38
CA ASP A 142 1.57 -26.18 30.63
C ASP A 142 2.92 -26.85 30.96
N LEU A 143 3.75 -26.21 31.79
CA LEU A 143 5.07 -26.72 32.16
C LEU A 143 5.01 -27.84 33.22
N PRO A 144 5.92 -28.84 33.18
CA PRO A 144 6.04 -29.88 34.21
C PRO A 144 6.30 -29.33 35.62
N GLU A 145 6.95 -28.18 35.72
CA GLU A 145 7.17 -27.46 36.97
C GLU A 145 5.87 -26.96 37.60
N TRP A 146 4.86 -26.60 36.79
CA TRP A 146 3.53 -26.27 37.29
C TRP A 146 2.80 -27.49 37.83
N GLU A 147 2.81 -28.60 37.08
CA GLU A 147 2.24 -29.87 37.53
C GLU A 147 2.88 -30.35 38.86
N THR A 148 4.18 -30.13 39.02
CA THR A 148 4.91 -30.39 40.28
C THR A 148 4.43 -29.48 41.42
N ALA A 149 4.18 -28.20 41.15
CA ALA A 149 3.65 -27.24 42.13
C ALA A 149 2.18 -27.53 42.51
N VAL A 150 1.35 -28.00 41.59
CA VAL A 150 -0.02 -28.44 41.92
C VAL A 150 0.02 -29.71 42.77
N LYS A 151 0.92 -30.65 42.47
CA LYS A 151 1.07 -31.91 43.22
C LYS A 151 1.54 -31.72 44.67
N SER A 152 2.29 -30.66 44.98
CA SER A 152 2.71 -30.39 46.36
C SER A 152 1.61 -29.81 47.25
N VAL A 153 0.48 -29.36 46.65
CA VAL A 153 -0.64 -28.74 47.36
C VAL A 153 -1.90 -29.63 47.38
N LEU A 154 -2.18 -30.35 46.29
CA LEU A 154 -3.32 -31.26 46.19
C LEU A 154 -3.03 -32.63 46.84
N PRO A 155 -3.96 -33.20 47.64
CA PRO A 155 -3.91 -34.62 48.00
C PRO A 155 -3.91 -35.52 46.76
N ASP A 156 -3.24 -36.67 46.79
CA ASP A 156 -3.07 -37.56 45.62
C ASP A 156 -4.38 -37.86 44.87
N ALA A 157 -5.48 -38.12 45.58
CA ALA A 157 -6.78 -38.40 44.99
C ALA A 157 -7.40 -37.20 44.25
N GLU A 158 -7.14 -35.97 44.69
CA GLU A 158 -7.55 -34.74 44.01
C GLU A 158 -6.59 -34.36 42.88
N PHE A 159 -5.29 -34.60 43.07
CA PHE A 159 -4.29 -34.44 42.01
C PHE A 159 -4.59 -35.32 40.78
N ILE A 160 -4.98 -36.58 40.99
CA ILE A 160 -5.40 -37.49 39.90
C ILE A 160 -6.64 -36.96 39.17
N LYS A 161 -7.62 -36.40 39.88
CA LYS A 161 -8.82 -35.77 39.27
C LYS A 161 -8.44 -34.53 38.46
N TRP A 162 -7.60 -33.67 39.01
CA TRP A 162 -7.08 -32.47 38.34
C TRP A 162 -6.34 -32.84 37.05
N GLN A 163 -5.42 -33.81 37.12
CA GLN A 163 -4.64 -34.27 35.99
C GLN A 163 -5.55 -34.86 34.89
N ALA A 164 -6.55 -35.66 35.26
CA ALA A 164 -7.54 -36.18 34.32
C ALA A 164 -8.40 -35.07 33.66
N ALA A 165 -8.81 -34.06 34.43
CA ALA A 165 -9.53 -32.89 33.92
C ALA A 165 -8.67 -32.04 32.97
N LEU A 166 -7.38 -31.86 33.27
CA LEU A 166 -6.42 -31.17 32.41
C LEU A 166 -6.22 -31.90 31.09
N VAL A 167 -6.08 -33.24 31.11
CA VAL A 167 -5.99 -34.07 29.89
C VAL A 167 -7.27 -33.96 29.06
N ALA A 168 -8.45 -34.02 29.70
CA ALA A 168 -9.73 -33.84 29.01
C ALA A 168 -9.87 -32.45 28.38
N SER A 169 -9.51 -31.39 29.11
CA SER A 169 -9.56 -30.01 28.61
C SER A 169 -8.58 -29.76 27.46
N ARG A 170 -7.37 -30.32 27.52
CA ARG A 170 -6.38 -30.24 26.42
C ARG A 170 -6.86 -30.99 25.18
N LYS A 171 -7.53 -32.14 25.36
CA LYS A 171 -8.16 -32.86 24.25
C LYS A 171 -9.28 -32.04 23.61
N GLN A 172 -10.23 -31.54 24.40
CA GLN A 172 -11.33 -30.71 23.89
C GLN A 172 -10.79 -29.51 23.11
N LEU A 173 -9.78 -28.81 23.65
CA LEU A 173 -9.12 -27.70 22.96
C LEU A 173 -8.50 -28.11 21.61
N ALA A 174 -7.86 -29.28 21.53
CA ALA A 174 -7.30 -29.78 20.28
C ALA A 174 -8.39 -30.15 19.26
N ASP A 175 -9.50 -30.73 19.72
CA ASP A 175 -10.67 -31.05 18.90
C ASP A 175 -11.33 -29.74 18.37
N ASP A 176 -11.54 -28.73 19.24
CA ASP A 176 -12.08 -27.41 18.89
C ASP A 176 -11.21 -26.66 17.86
N ILE A 177 -9.88 -26.68 18.07
CA ILE A 177 -8.89 -26.10 17.13
C ILE A 177 -8.98 -26.81 15.79
N THR A 178 -9.08 -28.14 15.79
CA THR A 178 -9.17 -28.94 14.56
C THR A 178 -10.45 -28.62 13.78
N GLU A 179 -11.59 -28.50 14.47
CA GLU A 179 -12.85 -28.10 13.84
C GLU A 179 -12.75 -26.70 13.21
N TYR A 180 -12.22 -25.72 13.95
CA TYR A 180 -12.03 -24.35 13.47
C TYR A 180 -11.11 -24.28 12.23
N LEU A 181 -9.98 -25.01 12.25
CA LEU A 181 -9.04 -25.03 11.13
C LEU A 181 -9.61 -25.72 9.89
N ASN A 182 -10.46 -26.74 10.06
CA ASN A 182 -11.18 -27.36 8.93
C ASN A 182 -12.23 -26.41 8.34
N ARG A 183 -12.96 -25.63 9.15
CA ARG A 183 -13.87 -24.58 8.64
C ARG A 183 -13.11 -23.46 7.91
N SER A 184 -11.89 -23.16 8.36
CA SER A 184 -11.02 -22.12 7.78
C SER A 184 -10.22 -22.58 6.55
N GLU A 185 -10.21 -23.88 6.24
CA GLU A 185 -9.32 -24.48 5.24
C GLU A 185 -9.51 -23.88 3.84
N GLU A 186 -10.76 -23.76 3.39
CA GLU A 186 -11.08 -23.27 2.04
C GLU A 186 -10.68 -21.79 1.85
N GLN A 187 -10.84 -20.96 2.89
CA GLN A 187 -10.46 -19.54 2.86
C GLN A 187 -8.97 -19.35 2.61
N VAL A 188 -8.15 -20.30 3.06
CA VAL A 188 -6.69 -20.27 2.89
C VAL A 188 -6.27 -21.03 1.62
N ARG A 189 -6.97 -22.12 1.28
CA ARG A 189 -6.67 -22.96 0.13
C ARG A 189 -6.92 -22.25 -1.19
N VAL A 190 -8.04 -21.55 -1.34
CA VAL A 190 -8.41 -20.86 -2.59
C VAL A 190 -7.32 -19.89 -3.07
N PRO A 191 -6.75 -18.99 -2.24
CA PRO A 191 -5.59 -18.18 -2.62
C PRO A 191 -4.36 -18.97 -3.05
N LEU A 192 -4.10 -20.15 -2.46
CA LEU A 192 -2.93 -20.97 -2.81
C LEU A 192 -3.12 -21.74 -4.13
N ASP A 193 -4.33 -22.25 -4.39
CA ASP A 193 -4.68 -22.84 -5.69
C ASP A 193 -4.61 -21.76 -6.79
N GLN A 194 -5.19 -20.56 -6.56
CA GLN A 194 -5.11 -19.43 -7.50
C GLN A 194 -3.68 -19.02 -7.86
N MET A 195 -2.75 -19.03 -6.89
CA MET A 195 -1.33 -18.78 -7.15
C MET A 195 -0.72 -19.80 -8.13
N MET A 196 -1.15 -21.07 -8.05
CA MET A 196 -0.67 -22.12 -8.93
C MET A 196 -1.35 -22.08 -10.30
N ASP A 197 -2.65 -21.78 -10.36
CA ASP A 197 -3.35 -21.60 -11.63
C ASP A 197 -2.74 -20.46 -12.46
N VAL A 198 -2.36 -19.35 -11.81
CA VAL A 198 -1.65 -18.22 -12.43
C VAL A 198 -0.25 -18.60 -12.91
N GLU A 199 0.49 -19.41 -12.14
CA GLU A 199 1.80 -19.92 -12.54
C GLU A 199 1.71 -20.84 -13.76
N LEU A 200 0.72 -21.75 -13.76
CA LEU A 200 0.45 -22.69 -14.84
C LEU A 200 -0.07 -21.97 -16.10
N ALA A 201 -0.83 -20.89 -15.95
CA ALA A 201 -1.27 -20.04 -17.06
C ALA A 201 -0.08 -19.34 -17.74
N ASP A 202 0.84 -18.75 -16.97
CA ASP A 202 2.09 -18.12 -17.49
C ASP A 202 2.93 -19.15 -18.26
N MET A 203 3.08 -20.37 -17.73
CA MET A 203 3.75 -21.49 -18.42
C MET A 203 3.01 -21.94 -19.69
N THR A 204 1.68 -22.00 -19.66
CA THR A 204 0.87 -22.42 -20.83
C THR A 204 0.99 -21.42 -21.97
N VAL A 205 0.88 -20.12 -21.68
CA VAL A 205 0.95 -19.03 -22.68
C VAL A 205 2.34 -18.95 -23.32
N LEU A 206 3.42 -19.13 -22.54
CA LEU A 206 4.79 -18.86 -22.99
C LEU A 206 5.52 -20.08 -23.59
N LEU A 207 5.16 -21.31 -23.21
CA LEU A 207 5.99 -22.49 -23.47
C LEU A 207 5.42 -23.51 -24.45
N ASN A 208 4.12 -23.40 -24.83
CA ASN A 208 3.46 -24.37 -25.72
C ASN A 208 3.72 -25.84 -25.32
N LEU A 209 3.60 -26.14 -24.04
CA LEU A 209 3.85 -27.48 -23.49
C LEU A 209 2.87 -28.51 -24.05
N ASP A 210 3.36 -29.72 -24.31
CA ASP A 210 2.47 -30.85 -24.58
C ASP A 210 1.61 -31.19 -23.35
N GLU A 211 0.49 -31.88 -23.61
CA GLU A 211 -0.49 -32.24 -22.59
C GLU A 211 0.12 -33.06 -21.43
N GLY A 212 1.11 -33.90 -21.71
CA GLY A 212 1.80 -34.72 -20.71
C GLY A 212 2.61 -33.87 -19.74
N ARG A 213 3.44 -32.94 -20.26
CA ARG A 213 4.21 -31.99 -19.45
C ARG A 213 3.30 -31.05 -18.66
N LEU A 214 2.24 -30.54 -19.28
CA LEU A 214 1.27 -29.66 -18.62
C LEU A 214 0.51 -30.38 -17.49
N ASN A 215 0.05 -31.62 -17.71
CA ASN A 215 -0.64 -32.39 -16.68
C ASN A 215 0.29 -32.79 -15.53
N ALA A 216 1.57 -33.06 -15.81
CA ALA A 216 2.57 -33.30 -14.77
C ALA A 216 2.81 -32.05 -13.88
N LEU A 217 2.87 -30.85 -14.48
CA LEU A 217 2.95 -29.60 -13.72
C LEU A 217 1.68 -29.34 -12.91
N LYS A 218 0.48 -29.55 -13.48
CA LYS A 218 -0.80 -29.44 -12.75
C LYS A 218 -0.85 -30.37 -11.53
N ALA A 219 -0.34 -31.60 -11.66
CA ALA A 219 -0.25 -32.53 -10.54
C ALA A 219 0.73 -32.06 -9.46
N ALA A 220 1.91 -31.57 -9.86
CA ALA A 220 2.91 -31.02 -8.93
C ALA A 220 2.39 -29.78 -8.18
N GLY A 221 1.66 -28.88 -8.87
CA GLY A 221 1.04 -27.70 -8.24
C GLY A 221 0.02 -28.09 -7.17
N LYS A 222 -0.86 -29.07 -7.45
CA LYS A 222 -1.82 -29.59 -6.47
C LYS A 222 -1.14 -30.27 -5.27
N ALA A 223 -0.06 -31.02 -5.52
CA ALA A 223 0.75 -31.61 -4.44
C ALA A 223 1.38 -30.52 -3.55
N ALA A 224 1.96 -29.48 -4.16
CA ALA A 224 2.55 -28.35 -3.47
C ALA A 224 1.53 -27.55 -2.65
N VAL A 225 0.31 -27.31 -3.16
CA VAL A 225 -0.78 -26.71 -2.36
C VAL A 225 -1.16 -27.60 -1.18
N THR A 226 -1.28 -28.91 -1.38
CA THR A 226 -1.61 -29.86 -0.30
C THR A 226 -0.53 -29.88 0.79
N SER A 227 0.74 -29.88 0.39
CA SER A 227 1.91 -29.78 1.26
C SER A 227 1.90 -28.45 2.06
N ALA A 228 1.62 -27.32 1.38
CA ALA A 228 1.48 -26.01 1.99
C ALA A 228 0.32 -25.91 3.00
N MET A 229 -0.84 -26.49 2.67
CA MET A 229 -2.01 -26.52 3.56
C MET A 229 -1.77 -27.39 4.79
N THR A 230 -1.11 -28.54 4.65
CA THR A 230 -0.76 -29.42 5.78
C THR A 230 0.13 -28.70 6.79
N ASP A 231 1.16 -28.01 6.30
CA ASP A 231 2.12 -27.28 7.11
C ASP A 231 1.55 -25.96 7.67
N TRP A 232 0.62 -25.31 6.95
CA TRP A 232 -0.21 -24.24 7.51
C TRP A 232 -1.09 -24.72 8.66
N LYS A 233 -1.85 -25.83 8.51
CA LYS A 233 -2.70 -26.39 9.57
C LYS A 233 -1.88 -26.67 10.83
N ARG A 234 -0.69 -27.26 10.68
CA ARG A 234 0.27 -27.50 11.77
C ARG A 234 0.64 -26.19 12.48
N ARG A 235 1.20 -25.20 11.76
CA ARG A 235 1.57 -23.89 12.34
C ARG A 235 0.40 -23.16 13.01
N ALA A 236 -0.78 -23.22 12.41
CA ALA A 236 -1.98 -22.57 12.92
C ALA A 236 -2.48 -23.25 14.22
N SER A 237 -2.42 -24.58 14.29
CA SER A 237 -2.69 -25.35 15.51
C SER A 237 -1.68 -25.05 16.62
N ASP A 238 -0.38 -25.05 16.29
CA ASP A 238 0.71 -24.70 17.23
C ASP A 238 0.54 -23.27 17.77
N MET A 239 0.12 -22.32 16.92
CA MET A 239 -0.20 -20.95 17.32
C MET A 239 -1.40 -20.88 18.27
N LEU A 240 -2.54 -21.47 17.91
CA LEU A 240 -3.76 -21.40 18.71
C LEU A 240 -3.56 -22.07 20.08
N THR A 241 -2.82 -23.18 20.13
CA THR A 241 -2.48 -23.89 21.37
C THR A 241 -1.70 -22.99 22.34
N ARG A 242 -0.68 -22.26 21.86
CA ARG A 242 0.15 -21.35 22.69
C ARG A 242 -0.48 -19.99 23.00
N MET A 243 -1.58 -19.64 22.32
CA MET A 243 -2.28 -18.37 22.50
C MET A 243 -2.99 -18.30 23.85
N ASP A 244 -3.15 -17.10 24.40
CA ASP A 244 -3.99 -16.89 25.57
C ASP A 244 -5.45 -17.24 25.27
N ALA A 245 -6.19 -17.72 26.29
CA ALA A 245 -7.53 -18.23 26.10
C ALA A 245 -8.51 -17.19 25.53
N THR A 246 -8.44 -15.94 26.01
CA THR A 246 -9.33 -14.85 25.59
C THR A 246 -9.12 -14.49 24.12
N ARG A 247 -7.86 -14.38 23.67
CA ARG A 247 -7.54 -14.08 22.27
C ARG A 247 -7.82 -15.27 21.36
N ARG A 248 -7.55 -16.50 21.79
CA ARG A 248 -7.90 -17.72 21.06
C ARG A 248 -9.40 -17.79 20.83
N ASP A 249 -10.19 -17.66 21.89
CA ASP A 249 -11.65 -17.64 21.81
C ASP A 249 -12.14 -16.53 20.86
N MET A 250 -11.59 -15.33 20.98
CA MET A 250 -11.90 -14.23 20.07
C MET A 250 -11.60 -14.54 18.59
N LEU A 251 -10.52 -15.27 18.28
CA LEU A 251 -10.22 -15.66 16.89
C LEU A 251 -11.19 -16.76 16.40
N MET A 252 -11.37 -17.80 17.21
CA MET A 252 -12.15 -19.00 16.86
C MET A 252 -13.65 -18.73 16.77
N THR A 253 -14.18 -17.80 17.57
CA THR A 253 -15.61 -17.43 17.59
C THR A 253 -15.99 -16.34 16.58
N ARG A 254 -15.05 -15.46 16.19
CA ARG A 254 -15.32 -14.35 15.24
C ARG A 254 -14.93 -14.68 13.79
N GLU A 255 -14.54 -15.92 13.53
CA GLU A 255 -14.03 -16.37 12.22
C GLU A 255 -12.91 -15.46 11.68
N ALA A 256 -12.05 -14.99 12.58
CA ALA A 256 -10.92 -14.15 12.24
C ALA A 256 -9.80 -15.03 11.64
N GLY A 257 -9.92 -15.30 10.34
CA GLY A 257 -9.10 -16.26 9.60
C GLY A 257 -7.60 -16.15 9.85
N ILE A 258 -6.94 -17.32 9.93
CA ILE A 258 -5.49 -17.42 10.11
C ILE A 258 -4.83 -17.44 8.74
N TYR A 259 -4.30 -16.30 8.31
CA TYR A 259 -3.62 -16.16 7.03
C TYR A 259 -2.32 -16.97 6.96
N VAL A 260 -1.93 -17.37 5.76
CA VAL A 260 -0.58 -17.87 5.46
C VAL A 260 0.38 -16.69 5.54
N ASP A 261 1.49 -16.84 6.26
CA ASP A 261 2.59 -15.89 6.21
C ASP A 261 3.26 -15.98 4.84
N THR A 262 2.96 -14.99 3.99
CA THR A 262 3.37 -14.90 2.58
C THR A 262 4.80 -14.43 2.39
N ASN A 263 5.49 -14.04 3.47
CA ASN A 263 6.87 -13.54 3.41
C ASN A 263 7.92 -14.65 3.31
N LYS A 264 7.50 -15.87 3.63
CA LYS A 264 8.33 -17.08 3.65
C LYS A 264 8.00 -17.89 2.41
N GLU A 265 8.95 -18.03 1.49
CA GLU A 265 8.72 -18.76 0.25
C GLU A 265 8.31 -20.21 0.53
N GLU A 266 8.93 -20.83 1.54
CA GLU A 266 8.64 -22.19 1.99
C GLU A 266 7.20 -22.38 2.48
N ASN A 267 6.49 -21.32 2.88
CA ASN A 267 5.07 -21.40 3.22
C ASN A 267 4.18 -21.51 1.98
N LEU A 268 4.64 -21.03 0.83
CA LEU A 268 3.87 -20.91 -0.42
C LEU A 268 4.08 -22.14 -1.32
N PRO A 269 3.10 -22.53 -2.15
CA PRO A 269 3.23 -23.67 -3.07
C PRO A 269 4.49 -23.60 -3.98
N ARG A 270 4.84 -22.41 -4.49
CA ARG A 270 6.04 -22.21 -5.32
C ARG A 270 7.36 -22.56 -4.60
N GLY A 271 7.42 -22.38 -3.27
CA GLY A 271 8.59 -22.71 -2.47
C GLY A 271 8.73 -24.18 -2.13
N ARG A 272 7.70 -25.00 -2.38
CA ARG A 272 7.66 -26.42 -1.98
C ARG A 272 8.57 -27.29 -2.85
N PRO A 273 9.29 -28.28 -2.27
CA PRO A 273 10.17 -29.18 -3.02
C PRO A 273 9.47 -29.86 -4.20
N GLU A 274 8.23 -30.33 -4.00
CA GLU A 274 7.43 -31.04 -4.99
C GLU A 274 7.20 -30.20 -6.26
N TRP A 275 7.07 -28.88 -6.11
CA TRP A 275 7.00 -27.94 -7.23
C TRP A 275 8.37 -27.68 -7.84
N LYS A 276 9.37 -27.30 -7.03
CA LYS A 276 10.72 -26.94 -7.50
C LYS A 276 11.39 -28.08 -8.26
N GLU A 277 11.26 -29.31 -7.79
CA GLU A 277 11.78 -30.51 -8.45
C GLU A 277 11.02 -30.84 -9.74
N ALA A 278 9.69 -30.72 -9.74
CA ALA A 278 8.87 -30.95 -10.93
C ALA A 278 9.21 -29.94 -12.04
N VAL A 279 9.30 -28.64 -11.72
CA VAL A 279 9.71 -27.60 -12.68
C VAL A 279 11.10 -27.91 -13.25
N LYS A 280 12.09 -28.20 -12.40
CA LYS A 280 13.46 -28.56 -12.82
C LYS A 280 13.52 -29.80 -13.72
N LYS A 281 12.62 -30.77 -13.51
CA LYS A 281 12.56 -32.02 -14.29
C LYS A 281 11.77 -31.89 -15.59
N ILE A 282 10.70 -31.10 -15.58
CA ILE A 282 9.74 -31.00 -16.69
C ILE A 282 10.16 -29.91 -17.68
N LEU A 283 10.68 -28.76 -17.22
CA LEU A 283 11.08 -27.64 -18.07
C LEU A 283 12.51 -27.81 -18.59
N THR A 284 12.72 -27.52 -19.87
CA THR A 284 14.07 -27.48 -20.46
C THR A 284 14.79 -26.18 -20.09
N PRO A 285 16.12 -26.07 -20.29
CA PRO A 285 16.84 -24.81 -20.10
C PRO A 285 16.27 -23.66 -20.95
N GLU A 286 15.83 -23.96 -22.18
CA GLU A 286 15.19 -23.00 -23.09
C GLU A 286 13.82 -22.53 -22.56
N ASP A 287 13.02 -23.43 -21.98
CA ASP A 287 11.75 -23.06 -21.35
C ASP A 287 11.97 -22.15 -20.14
N ASN A 288 12.90 -22.50 -19.26
CA ASN A 288 13.26 -21.68 -18.10
C ASN A 288 13.78 -20.30 -18.52
N LYS A 289 14.58 -20.23 -19.60
CA LYS A 289 15.00 -18.97 -20.19
C LYS A 289 13.80 -18.15 -20.69
N ARG A 290 12.88 -18.72 -21.47
CA ARG A 290 11.69 -18.00 -21.97
C ARG A 290 10.80 -17.48 -20.84
N LEU A 291 10.60 -18.25 -19.77
CA LEU A 291 9.88 -17.76 -18.58
C LEU A 291 10.61 -16.60 -17.92
N THR A 292 11.95 -16.65 -17.83
CA THR A 292 12.77 -15.61 -17.19
C THR A 292 12.81 -14.34 -18.04
N ASP A 293 13.09 -14.45 -19.35
CA ASP A 293 13.09 -13.35 -20.31
C ASP A 293 11.71 -12.65 -20.38
N ALA A 294 10.60 -13.39 -20.35
CA ALA A 294 9.25 -12.82 -20.28
C ALA A 294 8.93 -12.24 -18.88
N ARG A 295 9.45 -12.89 -17.83
CA ARG A 295 9.65 -12.46 -16.44
C ARG A 295 10.08 -10.99 -16.37
N ASP A 296 11.32 -10.82 -16.80
CA ASP A 296 12.09 -9.61 -16.72
C ASP A 296 11.61 -8.57 -17.73
N GLY A 297 11.28 -8.94 -18.97
CA GLY A 297 10.78 -8.00 -19.98
C GLY A 297 9.51 -7.26 -19.54
N ARG A 298 8.53 -7.96 -18.97
CA ARG A 298 7.32 -7.33 -18.40
C ARG A 298 7.63 -6.48 -17.15
N ARG A 299 8.63 -6.86 -16.35
CA ARG A 299 9.11 -6.05 -15.21
C ARG A 299 9.80 -4.77 -15.68
N GLU A 300 10.59 -4.83 -16.76
CA GLU A 300 11.25 -3.68 -17.39
C GLU A 300 10.23 -2.75 -18.06
N HIS A 301 9.33 -3.27 -18.91
CA HIS A 301 8.20 -2.51 -19.48
C HIS A 301 7.41 -1.76 -18.39
N ARG A 302 7.23 -2.37 -17.22
CA ARG A 302 6.52 -1.73 -16.12
C ARG A 302 7.32 -0.62 -15.43
N PHE A 303 8.64 -0.74 -15.29
CA PHE A 303 9.48 0.37 -14.85
C PHE A 303 9.50 1.51 -15.87
N GLU A 304 9.57 1.21 -17.17
CA GLU A 304 9.48 2.20 -18.26
C GLU A 304 8.15 2.95 -18.22
N ALA A 305 7.02 2.23 -18.07
CA ALA A 305 5.71 2.85 -17.93
C ALA A 305 5.60 3.76 -16.69
N ILE A 306 6.14 3.34 -15.55
CA ILE A 306 6.19 4.18 -14.34
C ILE A 306 7.11 5.40 -14.54
N ALA A 307 8.23 5.25 -15.25
CA ALA A 307 9.16 6.34 -15.57
C ALA A 307 8.51 7.39 -16.48
N ARG A 308 7.83 6.97 -17.56
CA ARG A 308 7.07 7.88 -18.43
C ARG A 308 5.95 8.61 -17.69
N ILE A 309 5.27 7.92 -16.78
CA ILE A 309 4.26 8.53 -15.91
C ILE A 309 4.90 9.55 -14.95
N ALA A 310 6.05 9.24 -14.34
CA ALA A 310 6.78 10.16 -13.49
C ALA A 310 7.16 11.45 -14.25
N ILE A 311 7.68 11.31 -15.48
CA ILE A 311 8.00 12.45 -16.36
C ILE A 311 6.73 13.23 -16.71
N ALA A 312 5.63 12.56 -17.06
CA ALA A 312 4.37 13.22 -17.42
C ALA A 312 3.70 13.96 -16.24
N GLU A 313 3.85 13.48 -15.00
CA GLU A 313 3.37 14.19 -13.80
C GLU A 313 4.29 15.37 -13.41
N LEU A 314 5.60 15.19 -13.50
CA LEU A 314 6.57 16.26 -13.24
C LEU A 314 6.46 17.39 -14.29
N ASP A 315 6.24 17.06 -15.56
CA ASP A 315 6.05 18.04 -16.63
C ASP A 315 4.88 19.00 -16.38
N LYS A 316 3.79 18.56 -15.74
CA LYS A 316 2.68 19.45 -15.36
C LYS A 316 3.11 20.59 -14.43
N ARG A 317 4.20 20.39 -13.68
CA ARG A 317 4.69 21.27 -12.61
C ARG A 317 6.04 21.93 -12.93
N VAL A 318 6.81 21.37 -13.87
CA VAL A 318 8.13 21.84 -14.30
C VAL A 318 8.13 22.38 -15.73
N GLY A 319 7.23 21.88 -16.59
CA GLY A 319 7.10 22.29 -17.99
C GLY A 319 8.32 21.91 -18.83
N PHE A 320 8.48 20.64 -19.14
CA PHE A 320 9.49 20.14 -20.08
C PHE A 320 9.10 20.43 -21.53
N THR A 321 10.11 20.43 -22.42
CA THR A 321 9.93 20.35 -23.87
C THR A 321 9.96 18.91 -24.36
N SER A 322 9.47 18.64 -25.57
CA SER A 322 9.51 17.34 -26.23
C SER A 322 10.91 16.70 -26.24
N ALA A 323 11.96 17.50 -26.50
CA ALA A 323 13.34 17.02 -26.49
C ALA A 323 13.82 16.64 -25.07
N GLN A 324 13.40 17.40 -24.06
CA GLN A 324 13.76 17.12 -22.66
C GLN A 324 13.08 15.85 -22.13
N ARG A 325 11.82 15.57 -22.49
CA ARG A 325 11.13 14.31 -22.15
C ARG A 325 11.98 13.10 -22.54
N VAL A 326 12.40 13.06 -23.80
CA VAL A 326 13.20 11.97 -24.39
C VAL A 326 14.57 11.83 -23.68
N GLN A 327 15.21 12.93 -23.31
CA GLN A 327 16.47 12.90 -22.55
C GLN A 327 16.29 12.47 -21.09
N LEU A 328 15.12 12.72 -20.49
CA LEU A 328 14.79 12.30 -19.13
C LEU A 328 14.41 10.81 -19.02
N GLU A 329 13.89 10.17 -20.09
CA GLU A 329 13.48 8.75 -20.05
C GLU A 329 14.55 7.82 -19.48
N PRO A 330 15.78 7.73 -20.02
CA PRO A 330 16.79 6.80 -19.52
C PRO A 330 17.26 7.11 -18.09
N LEU A 331 17.25 8.39 -17.69
CA LEU A 331 17.56 8.79 -16.31
C LEU A 331 16.45 8.30 -15.36
N MET A 332 15.19 8.56 -15.73
CA MET A 332 14.04 8.20 -14.92
C MET A 332 13.85 6.68 -14.83
N GLU A 333 14.06 5.93 -15.91
CA GLU A 333 14.06 4.47 -15.92
C GLU A 333 15.10 3.90 -14.95
N ALA A 334 16.33 4.41 -14.98
CA ALA A 334 17.40 4.02 -14.06
C ALA A 334 17.06 4.35 -12.59
N ALA A 335 16.34 5.45 -12.33
CA ALA A 335 15.83 5.75 -10.99
C ALA A 335 14.68 4.82 -10.58
N MET A 336 13.70 4.60 -11.47
CA MET A 336 12.50 3.79 -11.18
C MET A 336 12.83 2.32 -10.92
N LYS A 337 13.91 1.77 -11.50
CA LYS A 337 14.45 0.44 -11.15
C LYS A 337 14.85 0.28 -9.67
N LYS A 338 14.87 1.36 -8.87
CA LYS A 338 15.06 1.35 -7.40
C LYS A 338 13.74 1.30 -6.61
N LEU A 339 12.57 1.33 -7.24
CA LEU A 339 11.29 1.16 -6.57
C LEU A 339 11.15 -0.28 -6.02
N PRO A 340 10.39 -0.51 -4.93
CA PRO A 340 10.19 -1.85 -4.38
C PRO A 340 9.52 -2.78 -5.39
N ASP A 341 9.99 -4.03 -5.46
CA ASP A 341 9.49 -5.01 -6.41
C ASP A 341 7.98 -5.22 -6.32
N ARG A 342 7.34 -5.07 -5.15
CA ARG A 342 5.86 -5.11 -5.02
C ARG A 342 5.07 -4.12 -5.89
N LEU A 343 5.69 -3.12 -6.53
CA LEU A 343 5.04 -2.20 -7.47
C LEU A 343 5.10 -2.69 -8.93
N VAL A 344 5.97 -3.66 -9.22
CA VAL A 344 6.22 -4.21 -10.57
C VAL A 344 5.99 -5.72 -10.68
N ASP A 345 6.08 -6.46 -9.57
CA ASP A 345 6.14 -7.91 -9.52
C ASP A 345 4.76 -8.60 -9.36
N TYR A 346 4.76 -9.92 -9.53
CA TYR A 346 3.61 -10.75 -9.88
C TYR A 346 2.73 -11.22 -8.72
N ASP A 347 2.94 -10.75 -7.50
CA ASP A 347 2.07 -11.12 -6.39
C ASP A 347 0.76 -10.32 -6.45
N GLU A 348 -0.26 -10.95 -7.04
CA GLU A 348 -1.59 -10.38 -7.30
C GLU A 348 -2.36 -10.03 -6.04
N ARG A 349 -1.90 -10.49 -4.86
CA ARG A 349 -2.50 -10.24 -3.54
C ARG A 349 -2.31 -8.81 -3.04
N TYR A 350 -1.32 -8.08 -3.55
CA TYR A 350 -1.12 -6.68 -3.16
C TYR A 350 -2.02 -5.75 -3.97
N TYR A 351 -3.03 -5.20 -3.30
CA TYR A 351 -3.60 -3.92 -3.70
C TYR A 351 -2.49 -2.86 -3.56
N TYR A 352 -1.98 -2.38 -4.70
CA TYR A 352 -1.00 -1.30 -4.73
C TYR A 352 -1.62 -0.06 -5.38
N ASN A 353 -1.16 1.11 -4.95
CA ASN A 353 -1.36 2.36 -5.65
C ASN A 353 0.04 2.90 -5.99
N LEU A 354 0.18 3.49 -7.17
CA LEU A 354 1.37 4.26 -7.51
C LEU A 354 1.28 5.61 -6.81
N ASP A 355 1.92 5.68 -5.64
CA ASP A 355 2.03 6.91 -4.88
C ASP A 355 3.06 7.84 -5.54
N LEU A 356 2.61 9.01 -6.01
CA LEU A 356 3.49 10.04 -6.57
C LEU A 356 4.53 10.50 -5.55
N LYS A 357 4.22 10.47 -4.25
CA LYS A 357 5.20 10.80 -3.22
C LYS A 357 6.36 9.80 -3.18
N GLN A 358 6.07 8.51 -3.35
CA GLN A 358 7.10 7.49 -3.46
C GLN A 358 7.90 7.63 -4.76
N ILE A 359 7.23 7.82 -5.90
CA ILE A 359 7.86 7.98 -7.22
C ILE A 359 8.77 9.22 -7.24
N PHE A 360 8.30 10.36 -6.75
CA PHE A 360 9.05 11.61 -6.76
C PHE A 360 10.21 11.59 -5.76
N LYS A 361 10.06 10.95 -4.58
CA LYS A 361 11.18 10.70 -3.67
C LYS A 361 12.26 9.80 -4.30
N THR A 362 11.88 8.85 -5.15
CA THR A 362 12.86 8.09 -5.95
C THR A 362 13.53 8.94 -7.03
N ALA A 363 12.80 9.87 -7.65
CA ALA A 363 13.34 10.84 -8.61
C ALA A 363 14.21 11.95 -7.98
N GLU A 364 14.04 12.27 -6.69
CA GLU A 364 14.95 13.15 -5.93
C GLU A 364 16.39 12.62 -5.92
N GLY A 365 16.56 11.29 -5.94
CA GLY A 365 17.87 10.62 -5.99
C GLY A 365 18.51 10.55 -7.38
N LEU A 366 18.08 11.38 -8.34
CA LEU A 366 18.79 11.59 -9.61
C LEU A 366 19.97 12.55 -9.43
N ASP A 367 21.00 12.36 -10.26
CA ASP A 367 22.18 13.20 -10.22
C ASP A 367 21.88 14.62 -10.74
N ASP A 368 22.28 15.61 -9.96
CA ASP A 368 21.99 17.03 -10.17
C ASP A 368 22.81 17.57 -11.36
N GLU A 369 24.00 17.00 -11.66
CA GLU A 369 24.76 17.35 -12.87
C GLU A 369 24.14 16.76 -14.14
N ALA A 370 23.69 15.49 -14.11
CA ALA A 370 22.92 14.91 -15.20
C ALA A 370 21.63 15.69 -15.50
N LEU A 371 20.92 16.17 -14.47
CA LEU A 371 19.73 17.02 -14.65
C LEU A 371 20.06 18.40 -15.24
N LYS A 372 21.18 19.03 -14.88
CA LYS A 372 21.63 20.33 -15.46
C LYS A 372 21.95 20.26 -16.95
N VAL A 373 22.30 19.08 -17.48
CA VAL A 373 22.53 18.90 -18.93
C VAL A 373 21.21 18.97 -19.71
N VAL A 374 20.08 18.62 -19.08
CA VAL A 374 18.76 18.53 -19.71
C VAL A 374 17.87 19.73 -19.39
N LEU A 375 17.88 20.21 -18.14
CA LEU A 375 16.95 21.22 -17.62
C LEU A 375 17.58 22.61 -17.54
N ASP A 376 16.79 23.64 -17.86
CA ASP A 376 17.18 25.03 -17.57
C ASP A 376 17.13 25.32 -16.06
N THR A 377 17.72 26.43 -15.61
CA THR A 377 17.80 26.79 -14.19
C THR A 377 16.42 26.90 -13.51
N LYS A 378 15.40 27.46 -14.20
CA LYS A 378 14.05 27.58 -13.63
C LYS A 378 13.41 26.19 -13.49
N GLN A 379 13.61 25.31 -14.49
CA GLN A 379 13.13 23.93 -14.45
C GLN A 379 13.81 23.12 -13.34
N LEU A 380 15.12 23.25 -13.15
CA LEU A 380 15.86 22.54 -12.12
C LEU A 380 15.41 22.95 -10.70
N ASP A 381 15.19 24.24 -10.47
CA ASP A 381 14.69 24.73 -9.18
C ASP A 381 13.24 24.29 -8.92
N ARG A 382 12.38 24.31 -9.95
CA ARG A 382 11.02 23.72 -9.87
C ARG A 382 11.07 22.22 -9.60
N TRP A 383 11.93 21.48 -10.29
CA TRP A 383 12.16 20.04 -10.08
C TRP A 383 12.48 19.75 -8.61
N ARG A 384 13.53 20.41 -8.08
CA ARG A 384 13.97 20.26 -6.68
C ARG A 384 12.86 20.56 -5.66
N SER A 385 12.01 21.55 -5.94
CA SER A 385 10.84 21.84 -5.10
C SER A 385 9.79 20.72 -5.16
N VAL A 386 9.45 20.25 -6.37
CA VAL A 386 8.38 19.28 -6.61
C VAL A 386 8.74 17.87 -6.13
N VAL A 387 10.02 17.46 -6.21
CA VAL A 387 10.42 16.13 -5.74
C VAL A 387 10.51 16.02 -4.23
N LYS A 388 10.87 17.12 -3.54
CA LYS A 388 10.94 17.21 -2.08
C LYS A 388 9.58 17.27 -1.42
N ASP A 389 8.69 18.08 -2.00
CA ASP A 389 7.30 18.12 -1.60
C ASP A 389 6.38 17.88 -2.81
N PRO A 390 6.05 16.60 -3.06
CA PRO A 390 5.10 16.19 -4.09
C PRO A 390 3.67 16.72 -3.88
N ASN A 391 3.39 17.32 -2.72
CA ASN A 391 2.12 17.96 -2.40
C ASN A 391 2.24 19.49 -2.32
N ALA A 392 3.43 20.07 -2.55
CA ALA A 392 3.61 21.53 -2.63
C ALA A 392 2.72 22.09 -3.75
N GLY A 393 1.68 22.80 -3.34
CA GLY A 393 0.64 23.33 -4.21
C GLY A 393 -0.63 22.47 -4.27
N ASP A 394 -0.58 21.14 -4.15
CA ASP A 394 -1.79 20.29 -4.21
C ASP A 394 -2.40 19.98 -2.83
N GLU A 395 -1.63 20.08 -1.74
CA GLU A 395 -2.20 20.14 -0.39
C GLU A 395 -2.67 21.58 -0.09
N GLU A 396 -4.00 21.76 -0.02
CA GLU A 396 -4.58 22.59 1.05
C GLU A 396 -4.22 21.89 2.37
N ALA A 397 -2.98 22.06 2.83
CA ALA A 397 -2.56 21.52 4.11
C ALA A 397 -3.50 22.13 5.18
N PRO A 398 -4.32 21.34 5.90
CA PRO A 398 -4.84 21.87 7.15
C PRO A 398 -3.62 22.24 7.99
N PRO A 399 -3.70 23.24 8.86
CA PRO A 399 -2.68 23.42 9.87
C PRO A 399 -2.72 22.21 10.82
N ASN A 400 -2.02 21.16 10.45
CA ASN A 400 -1.00 20.60 11.32
C ASN A 400 0.05 21.70 11.54
N ALA A 401 -0.37 22.76 12.25
CA ALA A 401 0.46 23.20 13.33
C ALA A 401 0.80 21.92 14.09
N GLU A 402 2.09 21.62 14.20
CA GLU A 402 2.53 20.85 15.35
C GLU A 402 1.82 21.47 16.55
N ILE A 403 1.14 20.66 17.36
CA ILE A 403 0.75 21.10 18.68
C ILE A 403 2.06 21.20 19.44
N VAL A 404 2.76 22.32 19.24
CA VAL A 404 3.86 22.75 20.07
C VAL A 404 3.23 22.94 21.44
N GLU A 405 3.43 21.98 22.32
CA GLU A 405 2.98 22.09 23.70
C GLU A 405 3.65 23.33 24.31
N GLY A 406 2.87 24.42 24.41
CA GLY A 406 3.36 25.73 24.84
C GLY A 406 3.12 26.90 23.87
N ALA A 407 2.70 26.67 22.63
CA ALA A 407 2.18 27.76 21.80
C ALA A 407 0.85 28.28 22.40
N PRO A 408 0.65 29.61 22.57
CA PRO A 408 -0.60 30.13 23.07
C PRO A 408 -1.71 29.81 22.07
N ALA A 409 -2.74 29.10 22.53
CA ALA A 409 -3.93 28.88 21.73
C ALA A 409 -4.55 30.24 21.36
N ASP A 410 -4.94 30.41 20.10
CA ASP A 410 -5.70 31.59 19.68
C ASP A 410 -6.91 31.76 20.62
N PRO A 411 -7.27 33.01 21.00
CA PRO A 411 -8.37 33.24 21.91
C PRO A 411 -9.66 32.66 21.33
N VAL A 412 -10.34 31.84 22.12
CA VAL A 412 -11.67 31.30 21.78
C VAL A 412 -12.59 32.47 21.45
N PRO A 413 -13.29 32.47 20.29
CA PRO A 413 -14.19 33.56 19.92
C PRO A 413 -15.22 33.83 21.01
N GLN A 414 -15.20 35.05 21.57
CA GLN A 414 -16.05 35.42 22.71
C GLN A 414 -17.37 36.06 22.26
N ASP A 415 -17.38 36.67 21.06
CA ASP A 415 -18.54 37.31 20.46
C ASP A 415 -18.70 37.00 18.95
N GLU A 416 -19.72 37.59 18.33
CA GLU A 416 -20.01 37.42 16.90
C GLU A 416 -18.93 38.01 15.98
N MET A 417 -18.18 39.01 16.44
CA MET A 417 -17.13 39.68 15.67
C MET A 417 -15.85 38.85 15.66
N ASP A 418 -15.46 38.24 16.78
CA ASP A 418 -14.40 37.24 16.84
C ASP A 418 -14.73 36.03 15.95
N LEU A 419 -15.99 35.59 15.96
CA LEU A 419 -16.47 34.49 15.13
C LEU A 419 -16.31 34.79 13.63
N GLU A 420 -16.82 35.92 13.16
CA GLU A 420 -16.65 36.35 11.77
C GLU A 420 -15.18 36.54 11.40
N ARG A 421 -14.33 36.98 12.35
CA ARG A 421 -12.88 37.07 12.15
C ARG A 421 -12.23 35.69 11.97
N THR A 422 -12.60 34.68 12.76
CA THR A 422 -12.08 33.30 12.61
C THR A 422 -12.54 32.68 11.29
N ILE A 423 -13.82 32.85 10.91
CA ILE A 423 -14.35 32.37 9.63
C ILE A 423 -13.63 33.06 8.46
N SER A 424 -13.48 34.39 8.51
CA SER A 424 -12.80 35.18 7.49
C SER A 424 -11.32 34.80 7.35
N GLY A 425 -10.63 34.54 8.46
CA GLY A 425 -9.24 34.07 8.46
C GLY A 425 -9.07 32.71 7.79
N HIS A 426 -9.96 31.76 8.06
CA HIS A 426 -9.96 30.45 7.41
C HIS A 426 -10.29 30.56 5.91
N LEU A 427 -11.26 31.40 5.53
CA LEU A 427 -11.59 31.65 4.13
C LEU A 427 -10.43 32.31 3.36
N TYR A 428 -9.72 33.25 3.99
CA TYR A 428 -8.50 33.85 3.43
C TYR A 428 -7.41 32.79 3.22
N PHE A 429 -7.18 31.91 4.22
CA PHE A 429 -6.20 30.83 4.11
C PHE A 429 -6.49 29.87 2.94
N LEU A 430 -7.73 29.40 2.79
CA LEU A 430 -8.14 28.55 1.68
C LEU A 430 -7.96 29.27 0.33
N ALA A 431 -8.40 30.53 0.24
CA ALA A 431 -8.28 31.32 -0.97
C ALA A 431 -6.83 31.62 -1.36
N GLU A 432 -5.94 31.85 -0.39
CA GLU A 432 -4.52 32.11 -0.65
C GLU A 432 -3.79 30.82 -1.08
N SER A 433 -4.05 29.70 -0.42
CA SER A 433 -3.52 28.37 -0.80
C SER A 433 -3.90 28.02 -2.25
N GLN A 434 -5.19 28.17 -2.58
CA GLN A 434 -5.69 27.94 -3.94
C GLN A 434 -5.11 28.94 -4.96
N ARG A 435 -4.90 30.21 -4.55
CA ARG A 435 -4.27 31.24 -5.40
C ARG A 435 -2.81 30.90 -5.73
N VAL A 436 -2.03 30.48 -4.73
CA VAL A 436 -0.64 30.05 -4.93
C VAL A 436 -0.57 28.86 -5.89
N ARG A 437 -1.40 27.82 -5.69
CA ARG A 437 -1.49 26.66 -6.59
C ARG A 437 -1.76 27.05 -8.05
N LEU A 438 -2.82 27.83 -8.28
CA LEU A 438 -3.21 28.24 -9.63
C LEU A 438 -2.19 29.19 -10.28
N LEU A 439 -1.55 30.08 -9.51
CA LEU A 439 -0.47 30.92 -10.00
C LEU A 439 0.77 30.11 -10.40
N GLN A 440 1.17 29.13 -9.60
CA GLN A 440 2.29 28.24 -9.95
C GLN A 440 2.05 27.52 -11.27
N GLY A 441 0.85 26.94 -11.46
CA GLY A 441 0.47 26.31 -12.73
C GLY A 441 0.51 27.27 -13.93
N MET A 442 0.03 28.51 -13.76
CA MET A 442 0.10 29.51 -14.82
C MET A 442 1.52 30.03 -15.09
N GLN A 443 2.38 30.12 -14.08
CA GLN A 443 3.80 30.47 -14.27
C GLN A 443 4.52 29.44 -15.13
N VAL A 444 4.29 28.14 -14.91
CA VAL A 444 4.85 27.06 -15.76
C VAL A 444 4.45 27.26 -17.22
N LYS A 445 3.20 27.67 -17.50
CA LYS A 445 2.72 27.96 -18.86
C LYS A 445 3.38 29.20 -19.47
N VAL A 446 3.68 30.23 -18.69
CA VAL A 446 4.41 31.42 -19.15
C VAL A 446 5.89 31.10 -19.42
N GLU A 447 6.54 30.31 -18.57
CA GLU A 447 7.94 29.87 -18.74
C GLU A 447 8.10 28.89 -19.91
N GLU A 448 7.11 28.03 -20.14
CA GLU A 448 7.01 27.22 -21.35
C GLU A 448 6.96 28.09 -22.61
N LEU A 449 6.09 29.11 -22.64
CA LEU A 449 6.00 30.06 -23.76
C LEU A 449 7.33 30.80 -23.99
N GLU A 450 7.96 31.26 -22.91
CA GLU A 450 9.30 31.88 -22.96
C GLU A 450 10.32 30.97 -23.65
N ARG A 451 10.34 29.68 -23.28
CA ARG A 451 11.29 28.69 -23.81
C ARG A 451 10.99 28.29 -25.27
N VAL A 452 9.73 28.00 -25.58
CA VAL A 452 9.31 27.43 -26.88
C VAL A 452 9.27 28.49 -27.96
N VAL A 453 8.71 29.68 -27.67
CA VAL A 453 8.40 30.68 -28.72
C VAL A 453 9.14 32.01 -28.57
N LYS A 454 9.90 32.19 -27.48
CA LYS A 454 10.80 33.34 -27.23
C LYS A 454 10.12 34.69 -27.56
N PRO A 455 9.00 35.01 -26.89
CA PRO A 455 8.28 36.27 -27.11
C PRO A 455 9.13 37.47 -26.68
N ALA A 456 8.81 38.66 -27.19
CA ALA A 456 9.46 39.89 -26.76
C ALA A 456 9.24 40.13 -25.25
N PRO A 457 10.17 40.80 -24.53
CA PRO A 457 10.05 41.00 -23.08
C PRO A 457 8.75 41.68 -22.64
N GLU A 458 8.23 42.63 -23.42
CA GLU A 458 6.95 43.31 -23.17
C GLU A 458 5.76 42.34 -23.28
N VAL A 459 5.77 41.45 -24.29
CA VAL A 459 4.77 40.39 -24.45
C VAL A 459 4.83 39.42 -23.27
N LEU A 460 6.03 39.04 -22.82
CA LEU A 460 6.21 38.16 -21.67
C LEU A 460 5.66 38.79 -20.37
N ALA A 461 5.92 40.08 -20.13
CA ALA A 461 5.36 40.82 -19.00
C ALA A 461 3.83 40.93 -19.05
N ASN A 462 3.27 41.13 -20.26
CA ASN A 462 1.81 41.11 -20.47
C ASN A 462 1.22 39.73 -20.19
N LEU A 463 1.86 38.64 -20.63
CA LEU A 463 1.44 37.27 -20.32
C LEU A 463 1.50 36.96 -18.83
N GLN A 464 2.55 37.37 -18.11
CA GLN A 464 2.64 37.25 -16.65
C GLN A 464 1.50 38.00 -15.92
N THR A 465 1.12 39.16 -16.44
CA THR A 465 0.01 39.97 -15.89
C THR A 465 -1.35 39.33 -16.18
N ALA A 466 -1.55 38.85 -17.41
CA ALA A 466 -2.75 38.14 -17.82
C ALA A 466 -2.95 36.83 -17.04
N ALA A 467 -1.86 36.09 -16.78
CA ALA A 467 -1.86 34.90 -15.91
C ALA A 467 -2.37 35.21 -14.50
N LYS A 468 -1.87 36.28 -13.86
CA LYS A 468 -2.33 36.71 -12.52
C LYS A 468 -3.82 37.08 -12.54
N GLY A 469 -4.25 37.88 -13.50
CA GLY A 469 -5.66 38.28 -13.64
C GLY A 469 -6.60 37.11 -13.98
N ALA A 470 -6.13 36.11 -14.71
CA ALA A 470 -6.88 34.89 -15.01
C ALA A 470 -7.10 34.03 -13.76
N VAL A 471 -6.09 33.91 -12.89
CA VAL A 471 -6.25 33.22 -11.60
C VAL A 471 -7.28 33.93 -10.72
N GLU A 472 -7.21 35.25 -10.56
CA GLU A 472 -8.21 35.99 -9.76
C GLU A 472 -9.64 35.86 -10.31
N ARG A 473 -9.81 35.84 -11.64
CA ARG A 473 -11.12 35.60 -12.27
C ARG A 473 -11.64 34.19 -11.98
N ALA A 474 -10.80 33.16 -12.07
CA ALA A 474 -11.18 31.79 -11.75
C ALA A 474 -11.55 31.64 -10.26
N LEU A 475 -10.80 32.28 -9.36
CA LEU A 475 -11.08 32.27 -7.92
C LEU A 475 -12.36 33.02 -7.54
N SER A 476 -12.80 34.01 -8.33
CA SER A 476 -13.95 34.85 -7.98
C SER A 476 -15.24 34.05 -7.72
N THR A 477 -15.57 33.11 -8.60
CA THR A 477 -16.74 32.22 -8.42
C THR A 477 -16.51 31.25 -7.26
N TRP A 478 -15.35 30.61 -7.23
CA TRP A 478 -14.96 29.61 -6.23
C TRP A 478 -15.03 30.16 -4.79
N ARG A 479 -14.52 31.39 -4.56
CA ARG A 479 -14.56 32.05 -3.24
C ARG A 479 -15.98 32.14 -2.68
N GLY A 480 -16.98 32.46 -3.52
CA GLY A 480 -18.38 32.52 -3.12
C GLY A 480 -19.03 31.16 -2.84
N GLU A 481 -18.50 30.07 -3.43
CA GLU A 481 -18.94 28.71 -3.11
C GLU A 481 -18.29 28.17 -1.83
N VAL A 482 -16.98 28.42 -1.65
CA VAL A 482 -16.24 28.05 -0.43
C VAL A 482 -16.78 28.82 0.77
N GLU A 483 -17.07 30.12 0.65
CA GLU A 483 -17.74 30.88 1.71
C GLU A 483 -19.07 30.23 2.12
N ARG A 484 -19.92 29.88 1.15
CA ARG A 484 -21.20 29.23 1.41
C ARG A 484 -21.01 27.90 2.14
N TRP A 485 -20.05 27.07 1.69
CA TRP A 485 -19.75 25.77 2.28
C TRP A 485 -19.15 25.87 3.69
N VAL A 486 -18.22 26.80 3.92
CA VAL A 486 -17.65 27.06 5.25
C VAL A 486 -18.73 27.52 6.22
N ARG A 487 -19.53 28.52 5.83
CA ARG A 487 -20.61 29.05 6.67
C ARG A 487 -21.67 27.98 6.97
N GLN A 488 -22.01 27.11 6.02
CA GLN A 488 -22.89 25.95 6.26
C GLN A 488 -22.28 24.93 7.22
N SER A 489 -20.96 24.66 7.12
CA SER A 489 -20.28 23.65 7.94
C SER A 489 -20.13 24.05 9.42
N VAL A 490 -20.04 25.36 9.70
CA VAL A 490 -20.01 25.91 11.06
C VAL A 490 -21.40 26.29 11.60
N GLN A 491 -22.46 26.23 10.78
CA GLN A 491 -23.82 26.58 11.20
C GLN A 491 -24.27 25.76 12.41
N GLY A 492 -24.80 26.43 13.43
CA GLY A 492 -25.27 25.80 14.67
C GLY A 492 -24.18 25.20 15.57
N ALA A 493 -22.90 25.47 15.30
CA ALA A 493 -21.82 25.17 16.23
C ALA A 493 -21.79 26.16 17.40
N ARG A 494 -21.30 25.74 18.58
CA ARG A 494 -20.99 26.65 19.69
C ARG A 494 -19.67 27.37 19.38
N PRO A 495 -19.46 28.64 19.78
CA PRO A 495 -18.24 29.41 19.46
C PRO A 495 -16.94 28.65 19.76
N GLN A 496 -16.84 28.04 20.95
CA GLN A 496 -15.73 27.19 21.39
C GLN A 496 -15.44 25.94 20.52
N ASP A 497 -16.41 25.46 19.73
CA ASP A 497 -16.24 24.31 18.84
C ASP A 497 -15.93 24.74 17.39
N ILE A 498 -16.05 26.02 17.03
CA ILE A 498 -15.98 26.48 15.62
C ILE A 498 -14.57 26.41 15.07
N GLN A 499 -13.56 26.91 15.79
CA GLN A 499 -12.16 26.79 15.36
C GLN A 499 -11.77 25.32 15.17
N LYS A 500 -12.20 24.44 16.07
CA LYS A 500 -11.98 22.99 15.96
C LYS A 500 -12.71 22.39 14.74
N ARG A 501 -13.93 22.83 14.44
CA ARG A 501 -14.64 22.42 13.21
C ARG A 501 -13.87 22.87 11.97
N LEU A 502 -13.50 24.14 11.86
CA LEU A 502 -12.74 24.70 10.73
C LEU A 502 -11.40 23.96 10.52
N MET A 503 -10.65 23.66 11.59
CA MET A 503 -9.42 22.85 11.50
C MET A 503 -9.68 21.38 11.15
N SER A 504 -10.87 20.84 11.44
CA SER A 504 -11.28 19.48 11.04
C SER A 504 -11.92 19.40 9.65
N MET A 505 -12.18 20.54 9.01
CA MET A 505 -12.63 20.57 7.63
C MET A 505 -11.43 20.25 6.73
N GLY A 506 -11.50 19.11 6.05
CA GLY A 506 -10.59 18.80 4.95
C GLY A 506 -10.87 19.69 3.74
N SER A 507 -10.12 19.49 2.66
CA SER A 507 -10.16 20.35 1.47
C SER A 507 -11.56 20.50 0.87
N TYR A 508 -11.84 21.66 0.26
CA TYR A 508 -13.09 21.84 -0.47
C TYR A 508 -13.15 20.93 -1.71
N TYR A 509 -14.23 20.17 -1.86
CA TYR A 509 -14.42 19.24 -2.99
C TYR A 509 -15.27 19.84 -4.12
N GLY A 510 -15.88 21.01 -3.93
CA GLY A 510 -16.60 21.72 -4.99
C GLY A 510 -15.65 22.35 -6.02
N ASP A 511 -16.17 22.46 -7.24
CA ASP A 511 -15.49 22.81 -8.49
C ASP A 511 -13.95 22.87 -8.46
N ARG A 512 -13.32 21.69 -8.36
CA ARG A 512 -11.86 21.52 -8.45
C ARG A 512 -11.28 21.90 -9.82
N ASN A 513 -12.14 22.05 -10.83
CA ASN A 513 -11.77 22.28 -12.23
C ASN A 513 -11.64 23.78 -12.56
N LEU A 514 -11.06 24.56 -11.65
CA LEU A 514 -10.69 25.95 -11.95
C LEU A 514 -9.63 25.94 -13.06
N THR A 515 -10.01 26.42 -14.24
CA THR A 515 -9.11 26.54 -15.40
C THR A 515 -8.78 28.01 -15.71
N PRO A 516 -7.77 28.61 -15.05
CA PRO A 516 -7.25 29.94 -15.43
C PRO A 516 -6.86 30.03 -16.91
N VAL A 517 -6.38 28.93 -17.51
CA VAL A 517 -6.08 28.83 -18.95
C VAL A 517 -7.31 29.04 -19.85
N ASP A 518 -8.53 28.82 -19.35
CA ASP A 518 -9.73 29.03 -20.14
C ASP A 518 -10.24 30.47 -20.14
N GLN A 519 -9.73 31.29 -19.21
CA GLN A 519 -10.18 32.66 -19.02
C GLN A 519 -9.89 33.52 -20.25
N THR A 520 -10.88 34.33 -20.64
CA THR A 520 -10.80 35.22 -21.81
C THR A 520 -9.60 36.17 -21.76
N LEU A 521 -9.18 36.59 -20.56
CA LEU A 521 -7.99 37.43 -20.37
C LEU A 521 -6.70 36.73 -20.80
N TRP A 522 -6.54 35.45 -20.47
CA TRP A 522 -5.36 34.67 -20.86
C TRP A 522 -5.35 34.40 -22.36
N LYS A 523 -6.47 33.89 -22.90
CA LYS A 523 -6.63 33.61 -24.34
C LYS A 523 -6.37 34.88 -25.17
N SER A 524 -6.97 36.00 -24.80
CA SER A 524 -6.73 37.29 -25.48
C SER A 524 -5.28 37.75 -25.42
N ALA A 525 -4.55 37.51 -24.32
CA ALA A 525 -3.14 37.89 -24.21
C ALA A 525 -2.23 37.04 -25.13
N ILE A 526 -2.57 35.75 -25.32
CA ILE A 526 -1.92 34.87 -26.29
C ILE A 526 -2.21 35.33 -27.72
N ASP A 527 -3.47 35.60 -28.05
CA ASP A 527 -3.91 35.93 -29.41
C ASP A 527 -3.36 37.27 -29.93
N HIS A 528 -3.22 38.26 -29.05
CA HIS A 528 -2.68 39.58 -29.40
C HIS A 528 -1.18 39.71 -29.17
N GLY A 529 -0.61 38.94 -28.23
CA GLY A 529 0.80 39.04 -27.86
C GLY A 529 1.74 38.19 -28.73
N LEU A 530 1.29 37.04 -29.21
CA LEU A 530 2.11 36.14 -30.04
C LEU A 530 1.81 36.32 -31.53
N THR A 531 2.80 36.07 -32.37
CA THR A 531 2.58 35.91 -33.82
C THR A 531 1.91 34.57 -34.14
N GLU A 532 1.36 34.44 -35.34
CA GLU A 532 0.76 33.18 -35.81
C GLU A 532 1.76 32.00 -35.79
N ALA A 533 2.99 32.23 -36.26
CA ALA A 533 4.06 31.23 -36.23
C ALA A 533 4.42 30.80 -34.79
N GLN A 534 4.42 31.74 -33.84
CA GLN A 534 4.64 31.41 -32.43
C GLN A 534 3.47 30.62 -31.83
N ARG A 535 2.21 31.01 -32.10
CA ARG A 535 1.03 30.23 -31.66
C ARG A 535 1.06 28.81 -32.22
N ALA A 536 1.43 28.64 -33.50
CA ALA A 536 1.58 27.32 -34.11
C ALA A 536 2.68 26.49 -33.43
N ALA A 537 3.85 27.06 -33.17
CA ALA A 537 4.95 26.38 -32.47
C ALA A 537 4.58 25.99 -31.03
N TRP A 538 3.88 26.86 -30.28
CA TRP A 538 3.41 26.52 -28.92
C TRP A 538 2.32 25.44 -28.93
N LYS A 539 1.43 25.46 -29.94
CA LYS A 539 0.45 24.39 -30.12
C LYS A 539 1.14 23.04 -30.38
N VAL A 540 2.17 22.99 -31.22
CA VAL A 540 2.93 21.74 -31.47
C VAL A 540 3.52 21.16 -30.18
N GLU A 541 4.14 21.97 -29.31
CA GLU A 541 4.66 21.47 -28.03
C GLU A 541 3.54 21.09 -27.04
N THR A 542 2.41 21.81 -27.04
CA THR A 542 1.25 21.46 -26.21
C THR A 542 0.62 20.13 -26.64
N ASP A 543 0.41 19.94 -27.94
CA ASP A 543 -0.10 18.69 -28.52
C ASP A 543 0.88 17.53 -28.26
N ALA A 544 2.21 17.79 -28.31
CA ALA A 544 3.23 16.81 -27.98
C ALA A 544 3.26 16.43 -26.49
N ARG A 545 3.01 17.39 -25.57
CA ARG A 545 2.78 17.08 -24.15
C ARG A 545 1.59 16.14 -23.97
N GLU A 546 0.45 16.49 -24.56
CA GLU A 546 -0.79 15.72 -24.41
C GLU A 546 -0.64 14.31 -25.00
N GLY A 547 0.03 14.19 -26.15
CA GLY A 547 0.43 12.90 -26.73
C GLY A 547 1.32 12.09 -25.79
N TYR A 548 2.40 12.68 -25.27
CA TYR A 548 3.31 12.02 -24.32
C TYR A 548 2.59 11.52 -23.05
N GLN A 549 1.71 12.34 -22.47
CA GLN A 549 0.91 11.93 -21.32
C GLN A 549 -0.05 10.79 -21.69
N GLY A 550 -0.70 10.85 -22.86
CA GLY A 550 -1.55 9.79 -23.38
C GLY A 550 -0.80 8.46 -23.52
N ASP A 551 0.37 8.48 -24.16
CA ASP A 551 1.22 7.30 -24.37
C ASP A 551 1.78 6.74 -23.06
N ALA A 552 2.15 7.60 -22.11
CA ALA A 552 2.54 7.18 -20.76
C ALA A 552 1.40 6.44 -20.02
N ILE A 553 0.17 6.95 -20.12
CA ILE A 553 -1.00 6.30 -19.53
C ILE A 553 -1.29 4.98 -20.25
N VAL A 554 -1.25 4.94 -21.59
CA VAL A 554 -1.39 3.70 -22.37
C VAL A 554 -0.37 2.64 -21.90
N GLY A 555 0.91 3.00 -21.78
CA GLY A 555 1.96 2.09 -21.30
C GLY A 555 1.70 1.56 -19.88
N LEU A 556 1.17 2.39 -18.97
CA LEU A 556 0.84 1.96 -17.62
C LEU A 556 -0.39 1.02 -17.57
N VAL A 557 -1.42 1.28 -18.40
CA VAL A 557 -2.58 0.38 -18.55
C VAL A 557 -2.16 -0.96 -19.15
N VAL A 558 -1.36 -0.93 -20.22
CA VAL A 558 -0.88 -2.14 -20.91
C VAL A 558 0.03 -2.95 -19.98
N SER A 559 0.96 -2.34 -19.24
CA SER A 559 1.83 -3.08 -18.32
C SER A 559 1.10 -3.66 -17.10
N GLU A 560 -0.02 -3.09 -16.64
CA GLU A 560 -0.88 -3.78 -15.67
C GLU A 560 -1.65 -4.94 -16.33
N ALA A 561 -2.09 -4.80 -17.58
CA ALA A 561 -2.71 -5.90 -18.33
C ALA A 561 -1.71 -7.05 -18.59
N GLU A 562 -0.46 -6.76 -18.93
CA GLU A 562 0.65 -7.73 -19.01
C GLU A 562 0.79 -8.52 -17.70
N ARG A 563 0.82 -7.81 -16.57
CA ARG A 563 0.99 -8.39 -15.23
C ARG A 563 -0.22 -9.24 -14.79
N ARG A 564 -1.44 -8.79 -15.09
CA ARG A 564 -2.71 -9.44 -14.68
C ARG A 564 -3.15 -10.59 -15.58
N LEU A 565 -2.91 -10.48 -16.89
CA LEU A 565 -3.37 -11.43 -17.91
C LEU A 565 -2.22 -12.27 -18.50
N ARG A 566 -0.99 -12.10 -18.01
CA ARG A 566 0.21 -12.84 -18.45
C ARG A 566 0.46 -12.71 -19.95
N LEU A 567 0.30 -11.50 -20.47
CA LEU A 567 0.47 -11.24 -21.90
C LEU A 567 1.92 -11.52 -22.35
N GLY A 568 2.09 -12.13 -23.52
CA GLY A 568 3.37 -12.19 -24.21
C GLY A 568 3.64 -10.92 -25.04
N PRO A 569 4.89 -10.65 -25.46
CA PRO A 569 5.26 -9.41 -26.16
C PRO A 569 4.40 -9.09 -27.41
N ASP A 570 4.03 -10.10 -28.20
CA ASP A 570 3.16 -9.91 -29.36
C ASP A 570 1.72 -9.55 -28.98
N GLN A 571 1.23 -10.02 -27.83
CA GLN A 571 -0.09 -9.66 -27.31
C GLN A 571 -0.08 -8.22 -26.79
N THR A 572 0.96 -7.83 -26.04
CA THR A 572 1.22 -6.44 -25.61
C THR A 572 1.17 -5.47 -26.79
N LYS A 573 1.94 -5.77 -27.84
CA LYS A 573 2.05 -4.95 -29.04
C LYS A 573 0.72 -4.81 -29.81
N GLN A 574 -0.10 -5.86 -29.81
CA GLN A 574 -1.44 -5.81 -30.41
C GLN A 574 -2.48 -5.10 -29.53
N LEU A 575 -2.32 -5.14 -28.21
CA LEU A 575 -3.24 -4.51 -27.27
C LEU A 575 -3.05 -2.99 -27.19
N GLN A 576 -1.80 -2.53 -27.22
CA GLN A 576 -1.43 -1.12 -27.09
C GLN A 576 -2.22 -0.15 -27.99
N PRO A 577 -2.36 -0.36 -29.33
CA PRO A 577 -3.15 0.53 -30.18
C PRO A 577 -4.65 0.52 -29.84
N LYS A 578 -5.20 -0.60 -29.35
CA LYS A 578 -6.61 -0.70 -28.95
C LYS A 578 -6.87 0.12 -27.69
N VAL A 579 -6.00 -0.01 -26.69
CA VAL A 579 -6.05 0.78 -25.44
C VAL A 579 -5.82 2.27 -25.72
N SER A 580 -4.92 2.62 -26.64
CA SER A 580 -4.69 3.99 -27.10
C SER A 580 -5.95 4.60 -27.73
N ALA A 581 -6.68 3.86 -28.57
CA ALA A 581 -7.94 4.33 -29.14
C ALA A 581 -8.98 4.65 -28.05
N ILE A 582 -9.16 3.78 -27.04
CA ILE A 582 -10.10 4.03 -25.93
C ILE A 582 -9.66 5.21 -25.06
N ILE A 583 -8.36 5.37 -24.75
CA ILE A 583 -7.87 6.52 -23.98
C ILE A 583 -8.04 7.83 -24.75
N LYS A 584 -7.77 7.83 -26.06
CA LYS A 584 -7.99 9.00 -26.91
C LYS A 584 -9.47 9.39 -26.99
N GLU A 585 -10.37 8.41 -27.07
CA GLU A 585 -11.80 8.67 -27.19
C GLU A 585 -12.46 9.02 -25.85
N TYR A 586 -12.22 8.24 -24.78
CA TYR A 586 -12.93 8.28 -23.51
C TYR A 586 -12.11 8.87 -22.34
N GLY A 587 -10.80 9.06 -22.49
CA GLY A 587 -9.90 9.56 -21.44
C GLY A 587 -10.42 10.77 -20.66
N PRO A 588 -10.96 11.82 -21.32
CA PRO A 588 -11.55 12.97 -20.63
C PRO A 588 -12.80 12.65 -19.81
N ASP A 589 -13.61 11.67 -20.22
CA ASP A 589 -14.81 11.25 -19.46
C ASP A 589 -14.43 10.31 -18.31
N ILE A 590 -13.42 9.45 -18.46
CA ILE A 590 -12.82 8.68 -17.36
C ILE A 590 -12.22 9.66 -16.33
N ALA A 591 -11.44 10.65 -16.76
CA ALA A 591 -10.82 11.64 -15.87
C ALA A 591 -11.84 12.47 -15.08
N ARG A 592 -13.02 12.77 -15.66
CA ARG A 592 -14.12 13.44 -14.94
C ARG A 592 -14.83 12.55 -13.92
N TYR A 593 -14.76 11.23 -14.07
CA TYR A 593 -15.43 10.28 -13.17
C TYR A 593 -14.67 10.10 -11.85
N PHE A 594 -13.35 10.31 -11.84
CA PHE A 594 -12.48 10.08 -10.69
C PHE A 594 -11.88 11.39 -10.13
N SER A 595 -11.79 11.51 -8.81
CA SER A 595 -11.26 12.70 -8.12
C SER A 595 -9.73 12.80 -8.07
N SER A 596 -9.05 11.75 -8.54
CA SER A 596 -7.59 11.55 -8.49
C SER A 596 -7.14 10.92 -9.82
N PRO A 597 -5.84 10.95 -10.19
CA PRO A 597 -5.35 10.30 -11.39
C PRO A 597 -5.66 8.79 -11.41
N TRP A 598 -6.71 8.41 -12.14
CA TRP A 598 -7.31 7.07 -12.11
C TRP A 598 -6.35 5.97 -12.58
N TYR A 599 -5.37 6.32 -13.41
CA TYR A 599 -4.32 5.42 -13.89
C TYR A 599 -3.30 5.03 -12.83
N LEU A 600 -3.19 5.78 -11.73
CA LEU A 600 -2.28 5.45 -10.61
C LEU A 600 -2.88 4.45 -9.61
N GLN A 601 -4.17 4.11 -9.73
CA GLN A 601 -4.86 3.20 -8.82
C GLN A 601 -5.05 1.83 -9.46
N SER A 602 -4.61 0.76 -8.79
CA SER A 602 -4.67 -0.60 -9.38
C SER A 602 -6.07 -1.11 -9.71
N TYR A 603 -7.12 -0.57 -9.08
CA TYR A 603 -8.51 -0.96 -9.35
C TYR A 603 -9.15 -0.23 -10.55
N SER A 604 -8.65 0.96 -10.94
CA SER A 604 -9.23 1.76 -12.04
C SER A 604 -8.34 1.89 -13.27
N VAL A 605 -7.04 1.55 -13.16
CA VAL A 605 -6.11 1.62 -14.29
C VAL A 605 -6.55 0.74 -15.48
N LEU A 606 -7.22 -0.39 -15.25
CA LEU A 606 -7.72 -1.25 -16.33
C LEU A 606 -9.06 -0.79 -16.97
N ILE A 607 -9.66 0.33 -16.55
CA ILE A 607 -10.96 0.80 -17.11
C ILE A 607 -10.95 0.94 -18.64
N PRO A 608 -9.90 1.50 -19.30
CA PRO A 608 -9.87 1.55 -20.77
C PRO A 608 -9.92 0.18 -21.45
N LEU A 609 -9.47 -0.88 -20.78
CA LEU A 609 -9.52 -2.24 -21.31
C LEU A 609 -10.95 -2.79 -21.36
N ALA A 610 -11.85 -2.32 -20.49
CA ALA A 610 -13.29 -2.61 -20.55
C ALA A 610 -14.00 -1.92 -21.74
N GLY A 611 -13.39 -0.89 -22.33
CA GLY A 611 -13.87 -0.26 -23.56
C GLY A 611 -13.45 -0.97 -24.84
N VAL A 612 -12.45 -1.86 -24.81
CA VAL A 612 -12.04 -2.63 -25.98
C VAL A 612 -13.12 -3.67 -26.30
N PRO A 613 -13.70 -3.70 -27.53
CA PRO A 613 -14.78 -4.63 -27.86
C PRO A 613 -14.35 -6.10 -27.66
N GLU A 614 -15.26 -6.97 -27.16
CA GLU A 614 -14.92 -8.38 -26.91
C GLU A 614 -14.40 -9.10 -28.16
N ALA A 615 -14.92 -8.75 -29.34
CA ALA A 615 -14.43 -9.27 -30.62
C ALA A 615 -12.96 -8.91 -30.90
N GLU A 616 -12.51 -7.73 -30.46
CA GLU A 616 -11.12 -7.30 -30.56
C GLU A 616 -10.24 -7.88 -29.44
N MET A 617 -10.78 -8.05 -28.23
CA MET A 617 -10.08 -8.75 -27.15
C MET A 617 -9.78 -10.21 -27.55
N LYS A 618 -10.71 -10.87 -28.25
CA LYS A 618 -10.53 -12.22 -28.81
C LYS A 618 -9.47 -12.35 -29.91
N THR A 619 -9.01 -11.25 -30.52
CA THR A 619 -7.87 -11.32 -31.45
C THR A 619 -6.52 -11.24 -30.73
N VAL A 620 -6.51 -10.91 -29.43
CA VAL A 620 -5.29 -10.68 -28.64
C VAL A 620 -5.14 -11.73 -27.54
N LEU A 621 -6.21 -12.00 -26.78
CA LEU A 621 -6.20 -12.92 -25.65
C LEU A 621 -6.52 -14.36 -26.08
N GLN A 622 -5.80 -15.32 -25.49
CA GLN A 622 -6.17 -16.73 -25.52
C GLN A 622 -7.43 -16.98 -24.65
N GLU A 623 -8.13 -18.09 -24.85
CA GLU A 623 -9.38 -18.42 -24.16
C GLU A 623 -9.27 -18.31 -22.63
N GLY A 624 -8.28 -18.97 -22.02
CA GLY A 624 -8.05 -18.88 -20.57
C GLY A 624 -7.66 -17.47 -20.06
N GLN A 625 -7.02 -16.64 -20.90
CA GLN A 625 -6.76 -15.23 -20.54
C GLN A 625 -8.03 -14.38 -20.64
N LEU A 626 -8.93 -14.70 -21.58
CA LEU A 626 -10.23 -14.05 -21.74
C LEU A 626 -11.17 -14.40 -20.57
N ASP A 627 -11.11 -15.63 -20.06
CA ASP A 627 -11.88 -16.06 -18.89
C ASP A 627 -11.39 -15.35 -17.61
N VAL A 628 -10.06 -15.32 -17.37
CA VAL A 628 -9.47 -14.52 -16.28
C VAL A 628 -9.85 -13.04 -16.40
N TRP A 629 -9.80 -12.47 -17.61
CA TRP A 629 -10.24 -11.10 -17.86
C TRP A 629 -11.71 -10.90 -17.47
N LYS A 630 -12.63 -11.75 -17.94
CA LYS A 630 -14.06 -11.65 -17.67
C LYS A 630 -14.40 -11.82 -16.20
N GLU A 631 -13.95 -12.92 -15.59
CA GLU A 631 -14.33 -13.30 -14.24
C GLU A 631 -13.72 -12.39 -13.18
N ARG A 632 -12.44 -12.04 -13.34
CA ARG A 632 -11.64 -11.40 -12.29
C ARG A 632 -11.50 -9.88 -12.45
N GLU A 633 -11.20 -9.40 -13.65
CA GLU A 633 -10.83 -7.99 -13.85
C GLU A 633 -12.00 -7.15 -14.37
N PHE A 634 -12.65 -7.57 -15.47
CA PHE A 634 -13.78 -6.87 -16.08
C PHE A 634 -14.94 -6.69 -15.09
N ASN A 635 -15.32 -7.75 -14.36
CA ASN A 635 -16.38 -7.69 -13.35
C ASN A 635 -16.14 -6.62 -12.27
N ARG A 636 -14.89 -6.28 -11.94
CA ARG A 636 -14.55 -5.25 -10.94
C ARG A 636 -14.74 -3.82 -11.46
N ILE A 637 -14.71 -3.62 -12.78
CA ILE A 637 -14.62 -2.29 -13.40
C ILE A 637 -15.76 -1.98 -14.39
N ASN A 638 -16.53 -2.99 -14.82
CA ASN A 638 -17.61 -2.84 -15.79
C ASN A 638 -18.70 -1.85 -15.34
N SER A 639 -18.97 -1.74 -14.03
CA SER A 639 -19.90 -0.75 -13.49
C SER A 639 -19.43 0.69 -13.73
N TYR A 640 -18.13 0.96 -13.54
CA TYR A 640 -17.53 2.27 -13.85
C TYR A 640 -17.57 2.55 -15.35
N TRP A 641 -17.16 1.57 -16.17
CA TRP A 641 -17.18 1.70 -17.63
C TRP A 641 -18.59 1.98 -18.17
N SER A 642 -19.58 1.20 -17.74
CA SER A 642 -20.99 1.37 -18.11
C SER A 642 -21.52 2.76 -17.74
N ASN A 643 -21.16 3.28 -16.56
CA ASN A 643 -21.56 4.63 -16.15
C ASN A 643 -20.87 5.72 -16.99
N ILE A 644 -19.59 5.56 -17.33
CA ILE A 644 -18.84 6.49 -18.17
C ILE A 644 -19.44 6.54 -19.58
N GLU A 645 -19.74 5.39 -20.17
CA GLU A 645 -20.37 5.28 -21.49
C GLU A 645 -21.78 5.89 -21.50
N GLN A 646 -22.61 5.60 -20.48
CA GLN A 646 -23.95 6.20 -20.34
C GLN A 646 -23.90 7.72 -20.16
N ASN A 647 -22.96 8.22 -19.35
CA ASN A 647 -22.79 9.66 -19.11
C ASN A 647 -22.31 10.40 -20.36
N ARG A 648 -21.56 9.74 -21.24
CA ARG A 648 -21.19 10.27 -22.56
C ARG A 648 -22.39 10.29 -23.51
N LYS A 649 -23.16 9.20 -23.60
CA LYS A 649 -24.38 9.09 -24.43
C LYS A 649 -25.52 10.07 -24.04
N ARG A 650 -25.43 10.72 -22.89
CA ARG A 650 -26.38 11.74 -22.39
C ARG A 650 -25.96 13.19 -22.71
N LYS A 651 -24.78 13.40 -23.30
CA LYS A 651 -24.28 14.70 -23.77
C LYS A 651 -24.53 14.84 -25.27
#